data_AF-A0A3M6T6P3-F1
#
_entry.id   AF-A0A3M6T6P3-F1
#
_cell.length_a   1.000
_cell.length_b   1.000
_cell.length_c   1.000
_cell.angle_alpha   90.00
_cell.angle_beta   90.00
_cell.angle_gamma   90.00
#
_symmetry.space_group_name_H-M   'P 1'
#
loop_
_entity.id
_entity.type
_entity.pdbx_description
1 polymer ?
#
loop_
_entity_poly.entity_id
_entity_poly.type
_entity_poly.pdbx_seq_one_letter_code
_entity_poly.pdbx_strand_id
1 'polypeptide(L)'
;MKDRIPGNVKKKKRVDSLRRGVVVCSKHFVSTSSCNKTSKKSEGSEIYFGFIPAISFRFTTLGAQGNSGPISTAEYVNTSLQGTVTLDKGVQIWRVPFTALYRLKVAGASGGKASSSGGKGAIVAGVLLLTKGTVLHLLIGQKGLPGSSGAGGGGGTFVVFNKNTLLVAAGGGGGGGGHITSEDGDDGQAIKAGSVYGGVNGLGGSVCAREDNNAGGGAGFKENGKCSRNVSCSLTPHPCNESGLAYVNGGLGGNGNGVGGFGGGGAAYKDFGGGGGGYSGGGVHATSLGSRAGGGGSYWAVGRLKSSNDTNSGDGYGAISGLIDLKESSTSRTVYGHDEFYGASSRSIYNLWRESPVQKTGGTLGGESLQSLHWKRLSDSSYFDGAVLLRRDFAFKRDILRTVKTSGEVHCGLACLSESDCIAQTYCREPWQKLKGTCYLHRRGIKDGLAEDAFVKSDGCTYQQYIDFHTPCSSKCQNGQTCSYDHDNRRYACLCEKPYTGMYCEKSKAMAFYFTFLGARGNTGPISTAGYKRTPLEGTVTLNKGIQIWTVPFTARYSFTVAGASGGMGYQPGGNGAIVSGIVRLFKGTVLHLLVGQKGLKGSSAAGGGGGTFVVFSNNTLFAAAGGGGGGGGQITSKVGDDGRKGTNGSVYGGVNGLGGKVCADELNYAGGGGGFRGDGKCAFNITCVSPRSCKEAGFSYLNGGVGGKGDGNGGFGGGGAAYNAFGGGGGGYSGGGVFATSFGSRSGGGGSFGNGAPLSSSGVSHSSGDGYVLFRYP
;
A
#
# COMPACT_ATOMS: atom_id res chain seq x y z
N MET A 1 -20.03 42.61 -61.30
CA MET A 1 -19.00 43.28 -60.47
C MET A 1 -19.44 43.23 -59.00
N LYS A 2 -18.49 43.29 -58.05
CA LYS A 2 -18.65 43.54 -56.60
C LYS A 2 -19.35 42.47 -55.72
N ASP A 3 -18.52 41.76 -54.97
CA ASP A 3 -18.53 41.60 -53.50
C ASP A 3 -19.82 41.26 -52.72
N ARG A 4 -19.83 40.06 -52.08
CA ARG A 4 -19.90 39.88 -50.59
C ARG A 4 -19.86 38.40 -50.13
N ILE A 5 -18.89 38.09 -49.26
CA ILE A 5 -18.96 37.44 -47.91
C ILE A 5 -20.29 36.74 -47.52
N PRO A 6 -20.36 35.57 -46.80
CA PRO A 6 -19.34 34.58 -46.34
C PRO A 6 -19.74 33.08 -46.62
N GLY A 7 -19.01 32.09 -46.07
CA GLY A 7 -19.63 30.77 -45.73
C GLY A 7 -18.75 29.52 -45.59
N ASN A 8 -18.58 29.02 -44.35
CA ASN A 8 -17.93 27.76 -43.95
C ASN A 8 -18.16 26.50 -44.83
N VAL A 9 -17.08 25.79 -45.24
CA VAL A 9 -17.10 24.32 -45.46
C VAL A 9 -15.81 23.64 -44.95
N LYS A 10 -15.95 22.48 -44.30
CA LYS A 10 -14.87 21.62 -43.78
C LYS A 10 -14.07 20.96 -44.91
N LYS A 11 -12.77 20.70 -44.74
CA LYS A 11 -12.06 19.61 -45.44
C LYS A 11 -10.99 18.91 -44.58
N LYS A 12 -10.76 17.62 -44.84
CA LYS A 12 -9.87 16.73 -44.08
C LYS A 12 -8.47 16.67 -44.72
N LYS A 13 -7.44 16.64 -43.85
CA LYS A 13 -6.10 16.02 -44.00
C LYS A 13 -5.62 15.58 -45.40
N ARG A 14 -4.48 16.17 -45.83
CA ARG A 14 -3.26 15.40 -46.19
C ARG A 14 -2.04 16.33 -46.17
N VAL A 15 -1.06 16.04 -45.32
CA VAL A 15 0.33 16.57 -45.37
C VAL A 15 1.23 15.51 -44.73
N ASP A 16 2.35 15.17 -45.37
CA ASP A 16 3.28 14.13 -44.93
C ASP A 16 4.38 14.64 -43.99
N SER A 17 5.10 13.73 -43.32
CA SER A 17 5.99 14.05 -42.22
C SER A 17 7.41 14.44 -42.67
N LEU A 18 7.82 15.67 -42.34
CA LEU A 18 9.23 16.09 -42.30
C LEU A 18 9.55 16.63 -40.90
N ARG A 19 10.43 15.93 -40.17
CA ARG A 19 11.08 16.44 -38.96
C ARG A 19 12.59 16.40 -39.12
N ARG A 20 13.14 17.48 -39.67
CA ARG A 20 14.54 17.88 -39.37
C ARG A 20 14.60 18.28 -37.90
N GLY A 21 15.65 17.87 -37.19
CA GLY A 21 15.95 18.42 -35.87
C GLY A 21 16.76 19.71 -36.00
N VAL A 22 16.30 20.79 -35.37
CA VAL A 22 17.11 21.96 -35.01
C VAL A 22 16.71 22.38 -33.59
N VAL A 23 17.70 22.75 -32.78
CA VAL A 23 17.53 23.12 -31.38
C VAL A 23 17.06 24.57 -31.25
N VAL A 24 16.17 24.84 -30.28
CA VAL A 24 15.85 26.21 -29.83
C VAL A 24 16.37 26.39 -28.40
N CYS A 25 17.38 27.26 -28.25
CA CYS A 25 17.86 27.72 -26.94
C CYS A 25 17.51 29.20 -26.78
N SER A 26 16.70 29.54 -25.78
CA SER A 26 16.44 30.92 -25.38
C SER A 26 17.34 31.31 -24.21
N LYS A 27 18.02 32.45 -24.29
CA LYS A 27 18.99 32.94 -23.31
C LYS A 27 18.46 34.18 -22.58
N HIS A 28 18.91 34.39 -21.35
CA HIS A 28 19.61 35.60 -20.89
C HIS A 28 20.31 35.25 -19.55
N PHE A 29 21.56 35.60 -19.26
CA PHE A 29 22.73 36.06 -20.05
C PHE A 29 23.95 35.81 -19.13
N VAL A 30 25.03 35.12 -19.51
CA VAL A 30 26.29 35.65 -20.11
C VAL A 30 27.28 34.49 -20.37
N SER A 31 28.19 34.64 -21.35
CA SER A 31 29.39 33.82 -21.68
C SER A 31 29.33 32.28 -21.78
N THR A 32 29.25 31.82 -23.03
CA THR A 32 30.17 30.85 -23.68
C THR A 32 30.79 29.71 -22.87
N SER A 33 30.34 28.48 -23.15
CA SER A 33 31.16 27.27 -23.02
C SER A 33 32.19 27.16 -24.15
N SER A 34 33.47 26.94 -23.84
CA SER A 34 34.45 26.42 -24.80
C SER A 34 34.42 24.89 -24.78
N CYS A 35 34.11 24.26 -25.91
CA CYS A 35 34.29 22.82 -26.08
C CYS A 35 35.78 22.49 -26.20
N ASN A 36 36.32 21.53 -25.41
CA ASN A 36 37.32 20.60 -25.93
C ASN A 36 37.64 19.38 -25.03
N LYS A 37 37.72 18.24 -25.69
CA LYS A 37 38.69 17.12 -25.54
C LYS A 37 38.90 16.36 -24.21
N THR A 38 38.69 15.03 -24.36
CA THR A 38 39.53 13.90 -23.90
C THR A 38 39.73 13.64 -22.40
N SER A 39 39.30 12.45 -21.96
CA SER A 39 40.24 11.50 -21.34
C SER A 39 39.87 10.03 -21.60
N LYS A 40 40.93 9.23 -21.76
CA LYS A 40 41.14 7.76 -21.66
C LYS A 40 39.95 6.77 -21.72
N LYS A 41 40.14 5.70 -22.50
CA LYS A 41 39.48 4.39 -22.29
C LYS A 41 39.72 3.89 -20.86
N SER A 42 38.72 3.24 -20.28
CA SER A 42 38.88 2.17 -19.30
C SER A 42 38.33 0.87 -19.89
N GLU A 43 38.87 -0.27 -19.48
CA GLU A 43 38.40 -1.58 -19.93
C GLU A 43 37.16 -1.99 -19.13
N GLY A 44 36.00 -1.53 -19.59
CA GLY A 44 34.70 -1.96 -19.08
C GLY A 44 34.35 -3.36 -19.59
N SER A 45 34.08 -4.29 -18.68
CA SER A 45 33.61 -5.64 -19.04
C SER A 45 32.23 -5.58 -19.69
N GLU A 46 32.11 -6.08 -20.93
CA GLU A 46 30.82 -6.18 -21.63
C GLU A 46 29.93 -7.23 -20.97
N ILE A 47 28.88 -6.78 -20.28
CA ILE A 47 27.86 -7.67 -19.70
C ILE A 47 26.86 -8.05 -20.80
N TYR A 48 27.03 -9.25 -21.35
CA TYR A 48 26.07 -9.84 -22.30
C TYR A 48 24.73 -10.16 -21.61
N PHE A 49 23.70 -9.36 -21.87
CA PHE A 49 22.33 -9.61 -21.42
C PHE A 49 21.67 -10.73 -22.22
N GLY A 50 21.88 -11.98 -21.80
CA GLY A 50 21.09 -13.13 -22.27
C GLY A 50 19.67 -13.11 -21.71
N PHE A 51 18.66 -13.27 -22.57
CA PHE A 51 17.27 -13.49 -22.14
C PHE A 51 17.12 -14.91 -21.56
N ILE A 52 16.72 -15.01 -20.28
CA ILE A 52 16.49 -16.28 -19.58
C ILE A 52 15.03 -16.74 -19.79
N PRO A 53 14.76 -18.02 -20.16
CA PRO A 53 13.41 -18.52 -20.35
C PRO A 53 12.68 -18.85 -19.03
N ALA A 54 11.43 -18.42 -18.90
CA ALA A 54 10.61 -18.67 -17.71
C ALA A 54 10.19 -20.15 -17.56
N ILE A 55 10.31 -20.70 -16.34
CA ILE A 55 9.69 -21.98 -15.96
C ILE A 55 8.18 -21.88 -16.21
N SER A 56 7.60 -22.86 -16.91
CA SER A 56 6.19 -22.81 -17.33
C SER A 56 5.47 -24.14 -17.12
N PHE A 57 4.24 -24.04 -16.61
CA PHE A 57 3.29 -25.13 -16.40
C PHE A 57 2.09 -24.90 -17.31
N ARG A 58 1.75 -25.88 -18.16
CA ARG A 58 0.64 -25.77 -19.14
C ARG A 58 -0.41 -26.84 -18.90
N PHE A 59 -1.54 -26.39 -18.36
CA PHE A 59 -2.76 -27.16 -18.14
C PHE A 59 -3.64 -27.12 -19.39
N THR A 60 -4.28 -28.24 -19.69
CA THR A 60 -5.03 -28.56 -20.92
C THR A 60 -6.27 -29.39 -20.54
N THR A 61 -7.12 -29.75 -21.50
CA THR A 61 -8.27 -30.62 -21.27
C THR A 61 -7.91 -32.11 -21.06
N LEU A 62 -6.62 -32.49 -21.09
CA LEU A 62 -6.16 -33.88 -20.97
C LEU A 62 -6.88 -34.82 -21.97
N GLY A 63 -6.99 -34.38 -23.22
CA GLY A 63 -7.66 -35.08 -24.32
C GLY A 63 -9.19 -35.14 -24.25
N ALA A 64 -9.81 -34.73 -23.15
CA ALA A 64 -11.27 -34.83 -22.96
C ALA A 64 -12.05 -33.82 -23.80
N GLN A 65 -13.27 -34.21 -24.21
CA GLN A 65 -14.16 -33.46 -25.10
C GLN A 65 -15.63 -33.56 -24.64
N GLY A 66 -16.49 -32.66 -25.12
CA GLY A 66 -17.89 -32.61 -24.72
C GLY A 66 -18.11 -32.06 -23.32
N ASN A 67 -19.15 -32.54 -22.63
CA ASN A 67 -19.65 -31.95 -21.38
C ASN A 67 -18.89 -32.34 -20.11
N SER A 68 -18.14 -33.43 -20.14
CA SER A 68 -17.51 -34.04 -18.96
C SER A 68 -16.00 -33.87 -18.99
N GLY A 69 -15.42 -33.54 -17.84
CA GLY A 69 -13.98 -33.33 -17.69
C GLY A 69 -13.15 -34.62 -17.71
N PRO A 70 -11.81 -34.50 -17.77
CA PRO A 70 -10.90 -35.63 -17.92
C PRO A 70 -10.88 -36.60 -16.73
N ILE A 71 -10.70 -37.88 -17.05
CA ILE A 71 -10.61 -39.00 -16.09
C ILE A 71 -9.18 -39.53 -15.88
N SER A 72 -8.18 -39.00 -16.61
CA SER A 72 -6.79 -39.45 -16.55
C SER A 72 -5.82 -38.27 -16.79
N THR A 73 -4.66 -38.31 -16.13
CA THR A 73 -3.57 -37.32 -16.30
C THR A 73 -2.47 -37.81 -17.26
N ALA A 74 -2.74 -38.84 -18.07
CA ALA A 74 -1.73 -39.51 -18.90
C ALA A 74 -1.01 -38.57 -19.89
N GLU A 75 -1.67 -37.54 -20.43
CA GLU A 75 -1.03 -36.56 -21.33
C GLU A 75 0.06 -35.71 -20.65
N TYR A 76 0.18 -35.72 -19.32
CA TYR A 76 1.26 -35.03 -18.60
C TYR A 76 2.51 -35.89 -18.39
N VAL A 77 2.55 -37.13 -18.87
CA VAL A 77 3.80 -37.90 -18.94
C VAL A 77 4.82 -37.17 -19.83
N ASN A 78 6.09 -37.13 -19.38
CA ASN A 78 7.19 -36.37 -19.97
C ASN A 78 7.01 -34.83 -19.97
N THR A 79 6.18 -34.29 -19.07
CA THR A 79 5.98 -32.82 -18.89
C THR A 79 6.34 -32.35 -17.48
N SER A 80 6.44 -31.03 -17.30
CA SER A 80 6.60 -30.38 -15.98
C SER A 80 5.43 -30.59 -15.01
N LEU A 81 4.36 -31.27 -15.44
CA LEU A 81 3.20 -31.62 -14.61
C LEU A 81 3.15 -33.11 -14.22
N GLN A 82 4.01 -33.98 -14.75
CA GLN A 82 4.00 -35.43 -14.48
C GLN A 82 4.00 -35.74 -12.98
N GLY A 83 2.98 -36.46 -12.50
CA GLY A 83 2.87 -36.84 -11.08
C GLY A 83 2.58 -35.70 -10.09
N THR A 84 2.44 -34.45 -10.56
CA THR A 84 2.15 -33.27 -9.71
C THR A 84 0.70 -32.81 -9.74
N VAL A 85 -0.11 -33.41 -10.62
CA VAL A 85 -1.54 -33.13 -10.82
C VAL A 85 -2.36 -34.35 -10.46
N THR A 86 -3.44 -34.17 -9.71
CA THR A 86 -4.48 -35.19 -9.48
C THR A 86 -5.84 -34.67 -10.00
N LEU A 87 -6.84 -35.55 -10.08
CA LEU A 87 -8.17 -35.22 -10.62
C LEU A 87 -9.27 -35.43 -9.58
N ASP A 88 -10.21 -34.48 -9.51
CA ASP A 88 -11.45 -34.55 -8.74
C ASP A 88 -12.60 -34.14 -9.67
N LYS A 89 -13.35 -35.14 -10.18
CA LYS A 89 -14.47 -34.95 -11.13
C LYS A 89 -14.12 -34.07 -12.35
N GLY A 90 -12.95 -34.30 -12.95
CA GLY A 90 -12.45 -33.53 -14.10
C GLY A 90 -11.73 -32.23 -13.75
N VAL A 91 -11.80 -31.76 -12.49
CA VAL A 91 -11.02 -30.62 -12.02
C VAL A 91 -9.61 -31.07 -11.67
N GLN A 92 -8.61 -30.42 -12.25
CA GLN A 92 -7.19 -30.70 -12.01
C GLN A 92 -6.74 -30.00 -10.73
N ILE A 93 -6.15 -30.78 -9.82
CA ILE A 93 -5.63 -30.31 -8.54
C ILE A 93 -4.11 -30.29 -8.64
N TRP A 94 -3.53 -29.09 -8.59
CA TRP A 94 -2.09 -28.88 -8.68
C TRP A 94 -1.56 -28.19 -7.41
N ARG A 95 -0.41 -28.65 -6.91
CA ARG A 95 0.28 -28.01 -5.79
C ARG A 95 1.44 -27.16 -6.30
N VAL A 96 1.40 -25.87 -5.97
CA VAL A 96 2.43 -24.89 -6.35
C VAL A 96 3.81 -25.33 -5.82
N PRO A 97 4.81 -25.56 -6.68
CA PRO A 97 6.07 -26.22 -6.28
C PRO A 97 7.09 -25.30 -5.62
N PHE A 98 7.06 -23.99 -5.90
CA PHE A 98 7.93 -22.97 -5.33
C PHE A 98 7.18 -21.64 -5.17
N THR A 99 7.65 -20.75 -4.29
CA THR A 99 7.03 -19.43 -4.16
C THR A 99 7.62 -18.46 -5.17
N ALA A 100 6.78 -17.86 -6.00
CA ALA A 100 7.21 -16.87 -7.00
C ALA A 100 6.04 -15.96 -7.43
N LEU A 101 6.38 -14.83 -8.06
CA LEU A 101 5.44 -14.13 -8.93
C LEU A 101 5.22 -14.99 -10.18
N TYR A 102 4.01 -15.48 -10.38
CA TYR A 102 3.63 -16.22 -11.57
C TYR A 102 2.78 -15.34 -12.49
N ARG A 103 3.14 -15.32 -13.78
CA ARG A 103 2.26 -14.88 -14.86
C ARG A 103 1.27 -16.00 -15.15
N LEU A 104 -0.01 -15.73 -14.90
CA LEU A 104 -1.11 -16.59 -15.32
C LEU A 104 -1.62 -16.08 -16.68
N LYS A 105 -1.80 -16.98 -17.65
CA LYS A 105 -2.58 -16.75 -18.88
C LYS A 105 -3.60 -17.89 -18.98
N VAL A 106 -4.87 -17.55 -18.84
CA VAL A 106 -5.99 -18.48 -18.77
C VAL A 106 -6.91 -18.22 -19.97
N ALA A 107 -7.31 -19.26 -20.69
CA ALA A 107 -8.16 -19.16 -21.86
C ALA A 107 -9.40 -20.04 -21.70
N GLY A 108 -10.59 -19.48 -21.96
CA GLY A 108 -11.82 -20.26 -22.14
C GLY A 108 -11.81 -21.00 -23.47
N ALA A 109 -12.76 -21.89 -23.70
CA ALA A 109 -12.88 -22.63 -24.95
C ALA A 109 -13.78 -21.92 -25.97
N SER A 110 -13.59 -22.20 -27.26
CA SER A 110 -14.54 -21.81 -28.30
C SER A 110 -15.84 -22.62 -28.24
N GLY A 111 -16.94 -22.05 -28.73
CA GLY A 111 -18.13 -22.80 -29.09
C GLY A 111 -17.89 -23.78 -30.25
N GLY A 112 -18.85 -24.67 -30.45
CA GLY A 112 -18.91 -25.53 -31.63
C GLY A 112 -19.32 -24.73 -32.87
N LYS A 113 -18.91 -25.20 -34.05
CA LYS A 113 -19.32 -24.63 -35.33
C LYS A 113 -20.54 -25.40 -35.87
N ALA A 114 -21.46 -24.66 -36.45
CA ALA A 114 -22.63 -25.12 -37.21
C ALA A 114 -22.58 -24.50 -38.62
N SER A 115 -23.71 -24.08 -39.18
CA SER A 115 -23.78 -23.20 -40.35
C SER A 115 -23.05 -21.87 -40.06
N SER A 116 -23.37 -21.22 -38.93
CA SER A 116 -22.57 -20.13 -38.38
C SER A 116 -21.42 -20.65 -37.49
N SER A 117 -20.42 -19.81 -37.27
CA SER A 117 -19.24 -20.11 -36.46
C SER A 117 -19.56 -20.03 -34.98
N GLY A 118 -18.97 -20.93 -34.18
CA GLY A 118 -18.91 -20.73 -32.72
C GLY A 118 -17.93 -19.62 -32.36
N GLY A 119 -18.28 -18.78 -31.39
CA GLY A 119 -17.42 -17.77 -30.83
C GLY A 119 -16.19 -18.38 -30.14
N LYS A 120 -15.10 -17.65 -30.10
CA LYS A 120 -13.85 -18.05 -29.46
C LYS A 120 -13.90 -17.81 -27.96
N GLY A 121 -13.09 -18.53 -27.18
CA GLY A 121 -12.98 -18.27 -25.74
C GLY A 121 -12.26 -16.95 -25.44
N ALA A 122 -12.62 -16.30 -24.34
CA ALA A 122 -11.86 -15.17 -23.79
C ALA A 122 -10.46 -15.63 -23.37
N ILE A 123 -9.51 -14.70 -23.36
CA ILE A 123 -8.23 -14.85 -22.68
C ILE A 123 -8.14 -13.84 -21.54
N VAL A 124 -7.67 -14.28 -20.38
CA VAL A 124 -7.38 -13.46 -19.20
C VAL A 124 -5.93 -13.68 -18.81
N ALA A 125 -5.16 -12.61 -18.68
CA ALA A 125 -3.78 -12.68 -18.24
C ALA A 125 -3.49 -11.68 -17.12
N GLY A 126 -2.66 -12.09 -16.17
CA GLY A 126 -2.25 -11.28 -15.02
C GLY A 126 -1.05 -11.87 -14.31
N VAL A 127 -0.60 -11.20 -13.24
CA VAL A 127 0.52 -11.64 -12.39
C VAL A 127 0.03 -11.77 -10.96
N LEU A 128 0.38 -12.88 -10.31
CA LEU A 128 -0.02 -13.19 -8.94
C LEU A 128 1.13 -13.88 -8.21
N LEU A 129 1.37 -13.49 -6.95
CA LEU A 129 2.26 -14.22 -6.06
C LEU A 129 1.57 -15.53 -5.65
N LEU A 130 2.11 -16.69 -6.05
CA LEU A 130 1.67 -17.99 -5.56
C LEU A 130 2.74 -18.54 -4.61
N THR A 131 2.32 -19.05 -3.45
CA THR A 131 3.23 -19.63 -2.45
C THR A 131 3.38 -21.13 -2.62
N LYS A 132 4.59 -21.64 -2.39
CA LYS A 132 4.88 -23.09 -2.32
C LYS A 132 3.88 -23.79 -1.40
N GLY A 133 3.36 -24.93 -1.86
CA GLY A 133 2.41 -25.74 -1.11
C GLY A 133 0.94 -25.33 -1.28
N THR A 134 0.64 -24.14 -1.83
CA THR A 134 -0.72 -23.74 -2.23
C THR A 134 -1.33 -24.78 -3.17
N VAL A 135 -2.61 -25.09 -2.98
CA VAL A 135 -3.36 -25.98 -3.87
C VAL A 135 -4.28 -25.14 -4.76
N LEU A 136 -4.09 -25.26 -6.07
CA LEU A 136 -4.96 -24.69 -7.08
C LEU A 136 -5.84 -25.77 -7.69
N HIS A 137 -7.12 -25.46 -7.83
CA HIS A 137 -8.10 -26.22 -8.59
C HIS A 137 -8.28 -25.54 -9.95
N LEU A 138 -7.96 -26.27 -11.02
CA LEU A 138 -8.02 -25.81 -12.40
C LEU A 138 -9.09 -26.63 -13.13
N LEU A 139 -10.20 -25.97 -13.48
CA LEU A 139 -11.18 -26.52 -14.40
C LEU A 139 -10.86 -25.94 -15.77
N ILE A 140 -10.38 -26.78 -16.70
CA ILE A 140 -10.03 -26.35 -18.06
C ILE A 140 -11.23 -26.54 -18.97
N GLY A 141 -11.67 -25.45 -19.61
CA GLY A 141 -12.85 -25.45 -20.47
C GLY A 141 -12.64 -26.31 -21.72
N GLN A 142 -13.64 -27.11 -22.07
CA GLN A 142 -13.69 -27.90 -23.31
C GLN A 142 -14.47 -27.17 -24.41
N LYS A 143 -14.07 -27.40 -25.66
CA LYS A 143 -14.77 -26.86 -26.84
C LYS A 143 -16.19 -27.44 -26.92
N GLY A 144 -17.16 -26.59 -27.25
CA GLY A 144 -18.52 -27.03 -27.57
C GLY A 144 -18.56 -27.91 -28.83
N LEU A 145 -19.37 -28.96 -28.83
CA LEU A 145 -19.44 -29.90 -29.96
C LEU A 145 -20.45 -29.44 -31.02
N PRO A 146 -20.20 -29.73 -32.31
CA PRO A 146 -21.22 -29.58 -33.35
C PRO A 146 -22.40 -30.53 -33.06
N GLY A 147 -23.60 -30.10 -33.42
CA GLY A 147 -24.80 -30.94 -33.43
C GLY A 147 -25.38 -31.13 -34.83
N SER A 148 -26.58 -31.70 -34.90
CA SER A 148 -27.29 -31.95 -36.17
C SER A 148 -27.60 -30.69 -36.98
N SER A 149 -27.75 -29.55 -36.32
CA SER A 149 -27.93 -28.24 -36.97
C SER A 149 -27.37 -27.09 -36.12
N GLY A 150 -27.72 -26.96 -34.84
CA GLY A 150 -27.05 -26.06 -33.89
C GLY A 150 -25.83 -26.70 -33.19
N ALA A 151 -24.93 -25.89 -32.62
CA ALA A 151 -23.73 -26.34 -31.92
C ALA A 151 -23.63 -25.81 -30.47
N GLY A 152 -22.98 -26.58 -29.59
CA GLY A 152 -22.85 -26.26 -28.16
C GLY A 152 -21.92 -25.08 -27.87
N GLY A 153 -22.15 -24.39 -26.75
CA GLY A 153 -21.28 -23.34 -26.23
C GLY A 153 -19.98 -23.89 -25.64
N GLY A 154 -18.91 -23.09 -25.70
CA GLY A 154 -17.62 -23.40 -25.13
C GLY A 154 -17.62 -23.29 -23.61
N GLY A 155 -16.88 -24.16 -22.94
CA GLY A 155 -16.69 -24.08 -21.49
C GLY A 155 -15.80 -22.92 -21.05
N GLY A 156 -16.11 -22.36 -19.88
CA GLY A 156 -15.23 -21.43 -19.18
C GLY A 156 -14.08 -22.17 -18.48
N THR A 157 -12.90 -21.55 -18.44
CA THR A 157 -11.74 -22.04 -17.69
C THR A 157 -11.61 -21.30 -16.37
N PHE A 158 -11.47 -22.01 -15.26
CA PHE A 158 -11.43 -21.48 -13.90
C PHE A 158 -10.15 -21.87 -13.17
N VAL A 159 -9.56 -20.94 -12.41
CA VAL A 159 -8.44 -21.18 -11.49
C VAL A 159 -8.85 -20.71 -10.09
N VAL A 160 -8.92 -21.64 -9.15
CA VAL A 160 -9.56 -21.47 -7.84
C VAL A 160 -8.64 -21.94 -6.71
N PHE A 161 -8.50 -21.11 -5.68
CA PHE A 161 -7.76 -21.42 -4.46
C PHE A 161 -8.69 -22.08 -3.42
N ASN A 162 -8.22 -23.17 -2.78
CA ASN A 162 -8.92 -23.90 -1.72
C ASN A 162 -10.41 -24.16 -1.99
N LYS A 163 -10.72 -24.66 -3.20
CA LYS A 163 -12.06 -24.95 -3.77
C LYS A 163 -13.06 -23.78 -3.89
N ASN A 164 -12.97 -22.73 -3.06
CA ASN A 164 -14.02 -21.71 -2.94
C ASN A 164 -13.59 -20.29 -3.38
N THR A 165 -12.30 -19.98 -3.47
CA THR A 165 -11.80 -18.62 -3.76
C THR A 165 -11.36 -18.49 -5.22
N LEU A 166 -12.21 -17.93 -6.07
CA LEU A 166 -11.89 -17.71 -7.48
C LEU A 166 -10.75 -16.70 -7.65
N LEU A 167 -9.67 -17.11 -8.32
CA LEU A 167 -8.56 -16.22 -8.71
C LEU A 167 -8.77 -15.68 -10.13
N VAL A 168 -9.12 -16.58 -11.06
CA VAL A 168 -9.26 -16.29 -12.49
C VAL A 168 -10.41 -17.10 -13.07
N ALA A 169 -11.22 -16.49 -13.94
CA ALA A 169 -12.06 -17.20 -14.89
C ALA A 169 -11.96 -16.55 -16.27
N ALA A 170 -11.83 -17.35 -17.32
CA ALA A 170 -11.91 -16.91 -18.70
C ALA A 170 -13.13 -17.57 -19.36
N GLY A 171 -14.09 -16.77 -19.82
CA GLY A 171 -15.34 -17.27 -20.38
C GLY A 171 -15.15 -17.96 -21.74
N GLY A 172 -15.94 -18.99 -22.03
CA GLY A 172 -16.02 -19.61 -23.34
C GLY A 172 -16.93 -18.84 -24.30
N GLY A 173 -16.79 -19.08 -25.60
CA GLY A 173 -17.64 -18.47 -26.64
C GLY A 173 -18.99 -19.19 -26.82
N GLY A 174 -19.98 -18.50 -27.37
CA GLY A 174 -21.28 -19.09 -27.75
C GLY A 174 -21.14 -20.06 -28.93
N GLY A 175 -22.02 -21.05 -29.01
CA GLY A 175 -22.07 -22.01 -30.12
C GLY A 175 -22.75 -21.44 -31.38
N GLY A 176 -22.35 -21.93 -32.55
CA GLY A 176 -22.96 -21.55 -33.83
C GLY A 176 -24.40 -22.07 -33.99
N GLY A 177 -25.20 -21.35 -34.78
CA GLY A 177 -26.55 -21.73 -35.18
C GLY A 177 -26.61 -22.42 -36.55
N GLY A 178 -27.67 -23.21 -36.76
CA GLY A 178 -27.90 -24.00 -37.98
C GLY A 178 -28.67 -23.26 -39.07
N HIS A 179 -29.62 -22.39 -38.69
CA HIS A 179 -30.46 -21.67 -39.64
C HIS A 179 -29.63 -20.62 -40.40
N ILE A 180 -29.91 -20.42 -41.70
CA ILE A 180 -29.09 -19.62 -42.63
C ILE A 180 -28.89 -18.15 -42.21
N THR A 181 -29.84 -17.58 -41.47
CA THR A 181 -29.80 -16.22 -40.91
C THR A 181 -29.44 -16.18 -39.42
N SER A 182 -28.85 -17.25 -38.87
CA SER A 182 -28.23 -17.22 -37.54
C SER A 182 -26.95 -16.39 -37.57
N GLU A 183 -26.68 -15.65 -36.49
CA GLU A 183 -25.41 -14.96 -36.30
C GLU A 183 -24.32 -15.96 -35.87
N ASP A 184 -23.05 -15.59 -36.04
CA ASP A 184 -21.96 -16.28 -35.34
C ASP A 184 -22.16 -16.17 -33.81
N GLY A 185 -21.75 -17.19 -33.06
CA GLY A 185 -21.76 -17.14 -31.60
C GLY A 185 -20.80 -16.08 -31.07
N ASP A 186 -21.19 -15.35 -30.04
CA ASP A 186 -20.34 -14.31 -29.44
C ASP A 186 -19.06 -14.90 -28.83
N ASP A 187 -17.93 -14.24 -29.10
CA ASP A 187 -16.67 -14.49 -28.37
C ASP A 187 -16.87 -14.33 -26.85
N GLY A 188 -16.10 -15.09 -26.06
CA GLY A 188 -16.06 -14.98 -24.61
C GLY A 188 -15.69 -13.57 -24.18
N GLN A 189 -16.45 -13.03 -23.23
CA GLN A 189 -16.40 -11.62 -22.85
C GLN A 189 -15.26 -11.36 -21.87
N ALA A 190 -14.40 -10.39 -22.17
CA ALA A 190 -13.30 -9.95 -21.29
C ALA A 190 -13.76 -9.08 -20.08
N ILE A 191 -15.07 -9.09 -19.80
CA ILE A 191 -15.74 -8.38 -18.69
C ILE A 191 -16.57 -9.37 -17.86
N LYS A 192 -17.03 -8.95 -16.66
CA LYS A 192 -17.74 -9.83 -15.71
C LYS A 192 -19.15 -10.28 -16.12
N ALA A 193 -19.73 -9.70 -17.17
CA ALA A 193 -21.03 -10.09 -17.71
C ALA A 193 -20.84 -11.08 -18.87
N GLY A 194 -21.74 -12.05 -19.01
CA GLY A 194 -21.92 -12.74 -20.29
C GLY A 194 -22.69 -11.86 -21.28
N SER A 195 -22.61 -12.17 -22.57
CA SER A 195 -23.39 -11.47 -23.60
C SER A 195 -24.71 -12.21 -23.92
N VAL A 196 -25.57 -11.56 -24.73
CA VAL A 196 -26.86 -12.07 -25.26
C VAL A 196 -27.72 -12.74 -24.18
N TYR A 197 -28.43 -11.96 -23.34
CA TYR A 197 -29.17 -12.48 -22.17
C TYR A 197 -28.29 -13.25 -21.16
N GLY A 198 -26.98 -12.98 -21.18
CA GLY A 198 -25.99 -13.53 -20.27
C GLY A 198 -26.13 -13.01 -18.84
N GLY A 199 -25.65 -13.82 -17.91
CA GLY A 199 -25.65 -13.53 -16.48
C GLY A 199 -24.66 -12.44 -16.08
N VAL A 200 -24.81 -11.98 -14.85
CA VAL A 200 -23.92 -11.01 -14.19
C VAL A 200 -23.49 -11.53 -12.82
N ASN A 201 -22.41 -10.97 -12.26
CA ASN A 201 -22.00 -11.17 -10.86
C ASN A 201 -21.79 -12.63 -10.37
N GLY A 202 -21.61 -13.59 -11.29
CA GLY A 202 -21.47 -15.01 -10.97
C GLY A 202 -22.58 -15.90 -11.52
N LEU A 203 -23.64 -15.33 -12.10
CA LEU A 203 -24.87 -16.05 -12.47
C LEU A 203 -24.82 -16.64 -13.89
N GLY A 204 -25.69 -17.60 -14.17
CA GLY A 204 -25.81 -18.22 -15.50
C GLY A 204 -26.51 -17.32 -16.52
N GLY A 205 -26.32 -17.65 -17.80
CA GLY A 205 -27.07 -17.05 -18.90
C GLY A 205 -28.47 -17.65 -19.02
N SER A 206 -29.38 -16.86 -19.59
CA SER A 206 -30.78 -17.24 -19.83
C SER A 206 -31.09 -17.27 -21.32
N VAL A 207 -32.13 -18.00 -21.71
CA VAL A 207 -32.62 -18.02 -23.09
C VAL A 207 -33.82 -17.09 -23.25
N CYS A 208 -33.78 -16.26 -24.29
CA CYS A 208 -34.86 -15.43 -24.79
C CYS A 208 -35.29 -16.00 -26.14
N ALA A 209 -36.46 -16.62 -26.21
CA ALA A 209 -36.96 -17.30 -27.40
C ALA A 209 -38.35 -16.79 -27.82
N ARG A 210 -38.61 -16.77 -29.13
CA ARG A 210 -39.94 -16.51 -29.72
C ARG A 210 -40.68 -17.78 -30.17
N GLU A 211 -40.20 -18.95 -29.77
CA GLU A 211 -40.76 -20.28 -30.02
C GLU A 211 -40.21 -21.28 -28.99
N ASP A 212 -40.75 -22.50 -28.93
CA ASP A 212 -40.30 -23.49 -27.96
C ASP A 212 -38.89 -24.01 -28.23
N ASN A 213 -37.98 -23.67 -27.32
CA ASN A 213 -36.55 -23.81 -27.49
C ASN A 213 -35.83 -24.17 -26.17
N ASN A 214 -35.44 -25.44 -26.05
CA ASN A 214 -34.62 -25.94 -24.94
C ASN A 214 -33.11 -25.66 -25.12
N ALA A 215 -32.69 -24.65 -25.91
CA ALA A 215 -31.27 -24.30 -25.98
C ALA A 215 -30.75 -23.92 -24.59
N GLY A 216 -29.53 -24.33 -24.28
CA GLY A 216 -28.92 -24.08 -22.99
C GLY A 216 -28.27 -22.71 -22.90
N GLY A 217 -28.67 -21.90 -21.92
CA GLY A 217 -27.78 -20.88 -21.39
C GLY A 217 -26.49 -21.52 -20.82
N GLY A 218 -25.37 -20.82 -20.95
CA GLY A 218 -24.12 -21.17 -20.28
C GLY A 218 -24.19 -20.87 -18.79
N ALA A 219 -23.31 -21.49 -18.00
CA ALA A 219 -23.25 -21.34 -16.56
C ALA A 219 -22.32 -20.20 -16.12
N GLY A 220 -22.60 -19.66 -14.93
CA GLY A 220 -21.68 -18.80 -14.20
C GLY A 220 -20.81 -19.58 -13.20
N PHE A 221 -20.06 -18.85 -12.40
CA PHE A 221 -19.30 -19.43 -11.28
C PHE A 221 -20.23 -19.96 -10.17
N LYS A 222 -21.38 -19.32 -9.95
CA LYS A 222 -22.31 -19.56 -8.81
C LYS A 222 -23.64 -20.20 -9.20
N GLU A 223 -24.19 -19.87 -10.37
CA GLU A 223 -25.52 -20.33 -10.80
C GLU A 223 -25.42 -21.01 -12.18
N ASN A 224 -26.20 -22.07 -12.34
CA ASN A 224 -26.32 -22.80 -13.60
C ASN A 224 -26.94 -21.90 -14.69
N GLY A 225 -26.72 -22.26 -15.96
CA GLY A 225 -27.51 -21.70 -17.05
C GLY A 225 -28.98 -22.10 -16.95
N LYS A 226 -29.82 -21.54 -17.82
CA LYS A 226 -31.27 -21.78 -17.86
C LYS A 226 -31.77 -21.91 -19.29
N CYS A 227 -32.83 -22.69 -19.49
CA CYS A 227 -33.62 -22.76 -20.73
C CYS A 227 -34.87 -21.87 -20.64
N SER A 228 -35.59 -21.72 -21.75
CA SER A 228 -36.94 -21.16 -21.80
C SER A 228 -37.94 -22.21 -22.28
N ARG A 229 -39.20 -22.07 -21.84
CA ARG A 229 -40.37 -22.68 -22.46
C ARG A 229 -41.33 -21.55 -22.81
N ASN A 230 -41.95 -21.59 -23.99
CA ASN A 230 -42.84 -20.58 -24.56
C ASN A 230 -42.18 -19.27 -25.04
N VAL A 231 -43.03 -18.52 -25.76
CA VAL A 231 -42.75 -17.39 -26.68
C VAL A 231 -42.56 -16.05 -25.95
N SER A 232 -41.76 -15.97 -24.88
CA SER A 232 -41.52 -14.67 -24.23
C SER A 232 -40.23 -14.56 -23.43
N CYS A 233 -39.48 -13.50 -23.72
CA CYS A 233 -38.29 -13.09 -22.98
C CYS A 233 -38.59 -12.35 -21.67
N SER A 234 -39.85 -12.39 -21.21
CA SER A 234 -40.32 -11.87 -19.93
C SER A 234 -40.77 -12.97 -18.95
N LEU A 235 -40.65 -14.25 -19.32
CA LEU A 235 -40.97 -15.40 -18.47
C LEU A 235 -39.75 -15.90 -17.69
N THR A 236 -39.99 -16.59 -16.58
CA THR A 236 -38.95 -17.10 -15.68
C THR A 236 -38.16 -18.25 -16.33
N PRO A 237 -36.85 -18.08 -16.64
CA PRO A 237 -36.03 -19.15 -17.21
C PRO A 237 -35.78 -20.25 -16.18
N HIS A 238 -35.76 -21.52 -16.61
CA HIS A 238 -35.76 -22.68 -15.72
C HIS A 238 -34.54 -23.60 -15.89
N PRO A 239 -34.18 -24.44 -14.89
CA PRO A 239 -33.14 -25.46 -15.03
C PRO A 239 -33.53 -26.54 -16.05
N CYS A 240 -32.55 -27.03 -16.82
CA CYS A 240 -32.73 -28.02 -17.88
C CYS A 240 -31.44 -28.82 -18.12
N ASN A 241 -31.52 -30.01 -18.74
CA ASN A 241 -30.34 -30.81 -19.06
C ASN A 241 -29.45 -30.15 -20.13
N GLU A 242 -30.02 -29.31 -20.98
CA GLU A 242 -29.28 -28.56 -22.00
C GLU A 242 -28.50 -27.39 -21.41
N SER A 243 -28.84 -26.88 -20.22
CA SER A 243 -28.07 -25.82 -19.57
C SER A 243 -26.76 -26.31 -18.98
N GLY A 244 -25.73 -25.47 -19.00
CA GLY A 244 -24.47 -25.74 -18.30
C GLY A 244 -24.64 -25.67 -16.78
N LEU A 245 -23.92 -26.51 -16.04
CA LEU A 245 -23.82 -26.42 -14.58
C LEU A 245 -22.71 -25.46 -14.15
N ALA A 246 -22.93 -24.75 -13.05
CA ALA A 246 -21.96 -23.81 -12.48
C ALA A 246 -20.68 -24.49 -12.00
N TYR A 247 -19.58 -23.73 -11.88
CA TYR A 247 -18.34 -24.24 -11.26
C TYR A 247 -18.60 -24.86 -9.89
N VAL A 248 -19.37 -24.19 -9.02
CA VAL A 248 -19.74 -24.72 -7.68
C VAL A 248 -20.56 -26.02 -7.73
N ASN A 249 -21.20 -26.31 -8.87
CA ASN A 249 -21.98 -27.51 -9.13
C ASN A 249 -21.23 -28.53 -10.02
N GLY A 250 -19.90 -28.40 -10.13
CA GLY A 250 -19.03 -29.31 -10.87
C GLY A 250 -18.74 -28.93 -12.32
N GLY A 251 -19.32 -27.84 -12.84
CA GLY A 251 -18.97 -27.29 -14.15
C GLY A 251 -19.31 -28.16 -15.37
N LEU A 252 -20.21 -29.15 -15.24
CA LEU A 252 -20.64 -29.99 -16.35
C LEU A 252 -21.23 -29.14 -17.49
N GLY A 253 -20.88 -29.45 -18.73
CA GLY A 253 -21.54 -28.88 -19.90
C GLY A 253 -22.99 -29.39 -20.08
N GLY A 254 -23.79 -28.64 -20.83
CA GLY A 254 -25.15 -29.04 -21.19
C GLY A 254 -25.18 -30.26 -22.10
N ASN A 255 -26.23 -31.07 -21.99
CA ASN A 255 -26.49 -32.25 -22.82
C ASN A 255 -27.71 -32.02 -23.73
N GLY A 256 -27.47 -32.03 -25.04
CA GLY A 256 -28.45 -31.75 -26.10
C GLY A 256 -27.81 -31.97 -27.49
N ASN A 257 -28.52 -31.61 -28.57
CA ASN A 257 -28.14 -31.96 -29.96
C ASN A 257 -26.70 -31.58 -30.34
N GLY A 258 -26.22 -30.42 -29.89
CA GLY A 258 -24.81 -30.04 -29.91
C GLY A 258 -24.32 -29.86 -28.48
N VAL A 259 -23.52 -30.80 -27.98
CA VAL A 259 -23.15 -30.89 -26.55
C VAL A 259 -22.32 -29.68 -26.12
N GLY A 260 -22.70 -29.07 -24.98
CA GLY A 260 -21.97 -27.95 -24.39
C GLY A 260 -20.67 -28.39 -23.73
N GLY A 261 -19.64 -27.53 -23.77
CA GLY A 261 -18.32 -27.86 -23.23
C GLY A 261 -18.26 -27.92 -21.69
N PHE A 262 -17.53 -28.89 -21.15
CA PHE A 262 -17.11 -28.90 -19.74
C PHE A 262 -16.48 -27.55 -19.36
N GLY A 263 -16.81 -27.02 -18.18
CA GLY A 263 -16.70 -25.60 -17.87
C GLY A 263 -18.01 -24.84 -18.02
N GLY A 264 -19.14 -25.55 -18.04
CA GLY A 264 -20.49 -24.96 -18.02
C GLY A 264 -20.97 -24.35 -19.33
N GLY A 265 -20.47 -24.76 -20.49
CA GLY A 265 -21.09 -24.39 -21.78
C GLY A 265 -22.48 -25.03 -21.91
N GLY A 266 -23.47 -24.29 -22.40
CA GLY A 266 -24.81 -24.80 -22.70
C GLY A 266 -24.84 -25.59 -24.02
N ALA A 267 -25.81 -26.49 -24.17
CA ALA A 267 -26.02 -27.26 -25.39
C ALA A 267 -26.90 -26.52 -26.41
N ALA A 268 -26.75 -26.90 -27.67
CA ALA A 268 -27.69 -26.54 -28.72
C ALA A 268 -28.95 -27.41 -28.71
N TYR A 269 -30.05 -26.82 -29.16
CA TYR A 269 -31.33 -27.49 -29.39
C TYR A 269 -31.86 -27.08 -30.76
N LYS A 270 -32.20 -28.06 -31.61
CA LYS A 270 -32.45 -27.83 -33.05
C LYS A 270 -31.32 -26.96 -33.64
N ASP A 271 -31.68 -25.89 -34.35
CA ASP A 271 -30.80 -24.96 -35.06
C ASP A 271 -30.18 -23.89 -34.13
N PHE A 272 -30.47 -23.91 -32.84
CA PHE A 272 -30.14 -22.83 -31.91
C PHE A 272 -28.88 -23.14 -31.11
N GLY A 273 -27.88 -22.26 -31.19
CA GLY A 273 -26.58 -22.44 -30.52
C GLY A 273 -26.66 -22.30 -29.00
N GLY A 274 -25.80 -23.03 -28.27
CA GLY A 274 -25.72 -22.98 -26.80
C GLY A 274 -24.82 -21.86 -26.28
N GLY A 275 -25.17 -21.26 -25.13
CA GLY A 275 -24.41 -20.15 -24.52
C GLY A 275 -23.08 -20.59 -23.89
N GLY A 276 -22.05 -19.75 -23.94
CA GLY A 276 -20.72 -20.04 -23.39
C GLY A 276 -20.67 -19.97 -21.85
N GLY A 277 -19.95 -20.89 -21.21
CA GLY A 277 -19.75 -20.89 -19.75
C GLY A 277 -18.69 -19.88 -19.29
N GLY A 278 -18.71 -19.43 -18.03
CA GLY A 278 -17.70 -18.48 -17.54
C GLY A 278 -17.88 -18.04 -16.09
N TYR A 279 -17.28 -16.89 -15.73
CA TYR A 279 -17.56 -16.23 -14.44
C TYR A 279 -19.06 -15.93 -14.32
N SER A 280 -19.66 -15.43 -15.40
CA SER A 280 -21.10 -15.42 -15.60
C SER A 280 -21.38 -16.07 -16.96
N GLY A 281 -22.49 -16.78 -17.12
CA GLY A 281 -22.77 -17.50 -18.38
C GLY A 281 -23.27 -16.58 -19.49
N GLY A 282 -22.97 -16.90 -20.75
CA GLY A 282 -23.63 -16.33 -21.92
C GLY A 282 -25.03 -16.93 -22.10
N GLY A 283 -26.01 -16.13 -22.52
CA GLY A 283 -27.37 -16.61 -22.78
C GLY A 283 -27.57 -17.03 -24.25
N VAL A 284 -28.82 -17.07 -24.70
CA VAL A 284 -29.18 -17.31 -26.10
C VAL A 284 -30.36 -16.42 -26.49
N HIS A 285 -30.31 -15.83 -27.68
CA HIS A 285 -31.46 -15.19 -28.33
C HIS A 285 -31.88 -16.03 -29.54
N ALA A 286 -33.16 -16.42 -29.61
CA ALA A 286 -33.68 -17.32 -30.64
C ALA A 286 -35.02 -16.85 -31.21
N THR A 287 -35.16 -17.00 -32.52
CA THR A 287 -36.33 -16.61 -33.31
C THR A 287 -36.56 -17.61 -34.43
N SER A 288 -37.75 -17.58 -35.04
CA SER A 288 -38.11 -18.41 -36.19
C SER A 288 -37.30 -18.12 -37.47
N LEU A 289 -36.34 -17.19 -37.39
CA LEU A 289 -35.37 -16.86 -38.44
C LEU A 289 -33.91 -17.15 -37.99
N GLY A 290 -33.70 -17.91 -36.91
CA GLY A 290 -32.38 -18.27 -36.40
C GLY A 290 -32.04 -17.65 -35.04
N SER A 291 -30.78 -17.78 -34.63
CA SER A 291 -30.32 -17.44 -33.28
C SER A 291 -28.97 -16.74 -33.23
N ARG A 292 -28.66 -16.22 -32.04
CA ARG A 292 -27.34 -15.78 -31.60
C ARG A 292 -27.08 -16.32 -30.19
N ALA A 293 -25.97 -17.01 -29.99
CA ALA A 293 -25.53 -17.49 -28.68
C ALA A 293 -24.55 -16.50 -28.03
N GLY A 294 -24.70 -16.27 -26.73
CA GLY A 294 -23.84 -15.37 -25.95
C GLY A 294 -22.53 -16.04 -25.49
N GLY A 295 -21.47 -15.25 -25.37
CA GLY A 295 -20.21 -15.65 -24.76
C GLY A 295 -20.23 -15.45 -23.24
N GLY A 296 -19.53 -16.32 -22.51
CA GLY A 296 -19.38 -16.24 -21.06
C GLY A 296 -18.50 -15.08 -20.61
N GLY A 297 -18.79 -14.52 -19.44
CA GLY A 297 -18.02 -13.47 -18.79
C GLY A 297 -16.72 -13.97 -18.14
N SER A 298 -15.78 -13.05 -17.93
CA SER A 298 -14.45 -13.30 -17.36
C SER A 298 -14.20 -12.56 -16.05
N TYR A 299 -13.28 -13.06 -15.24
CA TYR A 299 -12.93 -12.56 -13.91
C TYR A 299 -11.42 -12.65 -13.63
N TRP A 300 -10.92 -11.66 -12.90
CA TRP A 300 -9.58 -11.63 -12.32
C TRP A 300 -9.66 -10.95 -10.95
N ALA A 301 -8.99 -11.51 -9.94
CA ALA A 301 -9.11 -11.07 -8.54
C ALA A 301 -8.34 -9.78 -8.19
N VAL A 302 -7.24 -9.48 -8.89
CA VAL A 302 -6.25 -8.46 -8.44
C VAL A 302 -6.16 -7.28 -9.41
N GLY A 303 -6.82 -6.17 -9.08
CA GLY A 303 -6.82 -4.94 -9.89
C GLY A 303 -7.92 -4.91 -10.95
N ARG A 304 -7.78 -4.03 -11.96
CA ARG A 304 -8.75 -3.92 -13.05
C ARG A 304 -8.45 -4.95 -14.14
N LEU A 305 -9.48 -5.72 -14.53
CA LEU A 305 -9.49 -6.46 -15.80
C LEU A 305 -9.08 -5.53 -16.94
N LYS A 306 -8.02 -5.91 -17.67
CA LYS A 306 -7.74 -5.35 -18.99
C LYS A 306 -8.38 -6.26 -20.02
N SER A 307 -9.19 -5.69 -20.90
CA SER A 307 -9.68 -6.38 -22.09
C SER A 307 -8.51 -6.63 -23.04
N SER A 308 -8.05 -7.87 -23.13
CA SER A 308 -7.35 -8.36 -24.32
C SER A 308 -8.40 -8.74 -25.37
N ASN A 309 -8.22 -8.26 -26.60
CA ASN A 309 -8.98 -8.72 -27.75
C ASN A 309 -8.45 -10.07 -28.28
N ASP A 310 -7.42 -10.63 -27.64
CA ASP A 310 -6.92 -11.97 -27.87
C ASP A 310 -8.00 -12.99 -27.48
N THR A 311 -8.52 -13.76 -28.44
CA THR A 311 -9.50 -14.81 -28.20
C THR A 311 -9.01 -16.18 -28.71
N ASN A 312 -9.50 -17.25 -28.09
CA ASN A 312 -8.98 -18.61 -28.17
C ASN A 312 -9.85 -19.51 -29.04
N SER A 313 -9.29 -20.02 -30.15
CA SER A 313 -9.93 -21.03 -30.99
C SER A 313 -9.53 -22.43 -30.54
N GLY A 314 -10.49 -23.29 -30.17
CA GLY A 314 -10.24 -24.62 -29.63
C GLY A 314 -10.55 -24.72 -28.14
N ASP A 315 -9.97 -25.73 -27.49
CA ASP A 315 -10.09 -25.94 -26.05
C ASP A 315 -9.39 -24.86 -25.22
N GLY A 316 -9.87 -24.69 -23.99
CA GLY A 316 -9.26 -23.81 -23.00
C GLY A 316 -7.88 -24.31 -22.55
N TYR A 317 -7.13 -23.43 -21.89
CA TYR A 317 -5.87 -23.78 -21.25
C TYR A 317 -5.56 -22.87 -20.06
N GLY A 318 -4.74 -23.38 -19.15
CA GLY A 318 -4.05 -22.57 -18.14
C GLY A 318 -2.56 -22.60 -18.40
N ALA A 319 -1.91 -21.45 -18.58
CA ALA A 319 -0.46 -21.33 -18.56
C ALA A 319 -0.04 -20.55 -17.31
N ILE A 320 0.81 -21.14 -16.49
CA ILE A 320 1.33 -20.56 -15.25
C ILE A 320 2.86 -20.54 -15.36
N SER A 321 3.44 -19.35 -15.55
CA SER A 321 4.89 -19.19 -15.78
C SER A 321 5.53 -18.32 -14.70
N GLY A 322 6.62 -18.78 -14.09
CA GLY A 322 7.35 -18.02 -13.08
C GLY A 322 8.07 -16.82 -13.70
N LEU A 323 7.91 -15.63 -13.13
CA LEU A 323 8.60 -14.42 -13.58
C LEU A 323 9.90 -14.23 -12.80
N ILE A 324 11.01 -14.09 -13.54
CA ILE A 324 12.26 -13.50 -13.05
C ILE A 324 12.26 -12.06 -13.55
N ASP A 325 12.27 -11.08 -12.65
CA ASP A 325 12.25 -9.66 -13.02
C ASP A 325 13.68 -9.10 -13.01
N LEU A 326 14.28 -8.98 -14.20
CA LEU A 326 15.64 -8.45 -14.38
C LEU A 326 15.60 -6.97 -14.76
N LYS A 327 15.40 -6.09 -13.76
CA LYS A 327 15.70 -4.66 -13.88
C LYS A 327 15.79 -3.94 -12.52
N GLU A 328 17.03 -3.70 -12.07
CA GLU A 328 17.56 -2.35 -12.22
C GLU A 328 19.09 -2.33 -12.35
N SER A 329 19.57 -1.69 -13.41
CA SER A 329 20.95 -1.21 -13.55
C SER A 329 20.85 0.28 -13.82
N SER A 330 20.58 1.07 -12.78
CA SER A 330 20.70 2.53 -12.80
C SER A 330 22.07 2.90 -12.24
N THR A 331 22.80 3.79 -12.94
CA THR A 331 24.19 4.12 -12.60
C THR A 331 24.29 4.88 -11.28
N SER A 332 25.26 4.49 -10.45
CA SER A 332 25.65 5.24 -9.24
C SER A 332 25.82 6.74 -9.50
N ARG A 333 25.00 7.56 -8.81
CA ARG A 333 25.32 8.97 -8.57
C ARG A 333 24.68 9.48 -7.28
N THR A 334 25.52 9.69 -6.28
CA THR A 334 25.12 10.28 -4.99
C THR A 334 24.69 11.73 -5.17
N VAL A 335 23.46 12.07 -4.75
CA VAL A 335 23.00 13.45 -4.58
C VAL A 335 22.18 13.53 -3.29
N TYR A 336 22.52 14.45 -2.40
CA TYR A 336 21.68 14.79 -1.24
C TYR A 336 20.49 15.62 -1.70
N GLY A 337 19.28 15.25 -1.27
CA GLY A 337 18.07 16.03 -1.50
C GLY A 337 16.86 15.44 -0.78
N HIS A 338 16.37 16.13 0.23
CA HIS A 338 14.97 16.01 0.64
C HIS A 338 14.13 16.81 -0.36
N ASP A 339 13.06 16.20 -0.89
CA ASP A 339 11.75 16.87 -0.98
C ASP A 339 10.65 15.83 -1.28
N GLU A 340 9.40 16.20 -0.96
CA GLU A 340 8.25 15.30 -0.99
C GLU A 340 7.62 15.18 -2.39
N PHE A 341 7.15 13.98 -2.75
CA PHE A 341 6.10 13.85 -3.77
C PHE A 341 5.11 12.73 -3.46
N TYR A 342 3.89 13.12 -3.07
CA TYR A 342 2.73 12.23 -3.05
C TYR A 342 2.30 11.85 -4.48
N GLY A 343 1.90 10.58 -4.69
CA GLY A 343 0.96 10.24 -5.76
C GLY A 343 1.50 9.86 -7.15
N ALA A 344 2.45 8.91 -7.24
CA ALA A 344 2.78 8.26 -8.51
C ALA A 344 1.68 7.28 -8.95
N SER A 345 0.83 7.67 -9.93
CA SER A 345 -0.24 6.80 -10.46
C SER A 345 0.31 5.62 -11.30
N SER A 346 -0.46 4.53 -11.36
CA SER A 346 -0.08 3.25 -12.00
C SER A 346 -0.07 3.25 -13.55
N ARG A 347 0.69 4.16 -14.18
CA ARG A 347 0.63 4.42 -15.63
C ARG A 347 1.93 4.22 -16.45
N SER A 348 3.12 4.14 -15.85
CA SER A 348 4.38 4.28 -16.61
C SER A 348 4.94 3.01 -17.30
N ILE A 349 4.35 1.83 -17.11
CA ILE A 349 4.91 0.54 -17.59
C ILE A 349 4.36 0.09 -18.97
N TYR A 350 3.31 0.72 -19.52
CA TYR A 350 2.49 0.12 -20.59
C TYR A 350 2.66 0.64 -22.03
N ASN A 351 3.59 1.57 -22.30
CA ASN A 351 3.67 2.25 -23.61
C ASN A 351 4.73 1.71 -24.59
N LEU A 352 5.23 0.49 -24.41
CA LEU A 352 6.40 -0.03 -25.15
C LEU A 352 6.18 -1.36 -25.92
N TRP A 353 4.94 -1.71 -26.26
CA TRP A 353 4.63 -2.85 -27.13
C TRP A 353 3.60 -2.49 -28.20
N ARG A 354 4.07 -2.33 -29.44
CA ARG A 354 3.24 -2.30 -30.66
C ARG A 354 4.10 -2.74 -31.85
N GLU A 355 4.12 -4.03 -32.12
CA GLU A 355 4.77 -4.58 -33.33
C GLU A 355 3.91 -4.31 -34.58
N SER A 356 4.56 -4.25 -35.74
CA SER A 356 3.95 -4.07 -37.06
C SER A 356 4.82 -4.78 -38.12
N PRO A 357 4.26 -5.24 -39.25
CA PRO A 357 4.79 -6.38 -39.98
C PRO A 357 5.95 -6.08 -40.95
N VAL A 358 6.70 -7.13 -41.26
CA VAL A 358 7.83 -7.16 -42.21
C VAL A 358 7.34 -7.13 -43.67
N GLN A 359 8.01 -6.37 -44.52
CA GLN A 359 8.03 -6.57 -45.98
C GLN A 359 9.48 -6.72 -46.49
N LYS A 360 9.65 -7.38 -47.64
CA LYS A 360 10.94 -7.70 -48.26
C LYS A 360 11.09 -7.07 -49.64
N THR A 361 12.07 -6.18 -49.78
CA THR A 361 12.89 -5.91 -50.98
C THR A 361 14.25 -5.38 -50.48
N GLY A 362 15.38 -5.48 -51.18
CA GLY A 362 15.62 -6.12 -52.47
C GLY A 362 16.73 -5.41 -53.25
N GLY A 363 17.99 -5.53 -52.81
CA GLY A 363 19.15 -4.91 -53.48
C GLY A 363 20.43 -5.01 -52.65
N THR A 364 21.58 -5.15 -53.31
CA THR A 364 22.89 -5.46 -52.69
C THR A 364 23.93 -4.42 -53.07
N LEU A 365 24.84 -4.05 -52.16
CA LEU A 365 26.29 -3.89 -52.43
C LEU A 365 27.08 -3.43 -51.17
N GLY A 366 28.26 -4.03 -50.96
CA GLY A 366 29.43 -3.42 -50.29
C GLY A 366 29.32 -2.97 -48.82
N GLY A 367 29.66 -3.85 -47.88
CA GLY A 367 29.93 -3.46 -46.48
C GLY A 367 29.98 -4.65 -45.52
N GLU A 368 31.05 -4.79 -44.74
CA GLU A 368 31.24 -5.91 -43.81
C GLU A 368 30.19 -5.90 -42.69
N SER A 369 29.46 -6.99 -42.52
CA SER A 369 28.55 -7.18 -41.39
C SER A 369 28.27 -8.66 -41.10
N LEU A 370 27.86 -8.93 -39.86
CA LEU A 370 27.64 -10.25 -39.27
C LEU A 370 26.81 -11.20 -40.15
N GLN A 371 27.43 -12.25 -40.68
CA GLN A 371 26.67 -13.36 -41.29
C GLN A 371 26.12 -14.31 -40.22
N SER A 372 24.82 -14.52 -40.25
CA SER A 372 24.12 -15.48 -39.41
C SER A 372 24.22 -16.90 -39.97
N LEU A 373 25.12 -17.71 -39.40
CA LEU A 373 25.12 -19.15 -39.61
C LEU A 373 23.85 -19.76 -38.99
N HIS A 374 22.90 -20.16 -39.84
CA HIS A 374 21.78 -21.00 -39.42
C HIS A 374 22.31 -22.34 -38.92
N TRP A 375 21.94 -22.74 -37.70
CA TRP A 375 22.04 -24.13 -37.26
C TRP A 375 20.71 -24.66 -36.75
N LYS A 376 20.41 -25.89 -37.14
CA LYS A 376 19.18 -26.59 -36.78
C LYS A 376 19.23 -27.08 -35.33
N ARG A 377 18.03 -27.23 -34.77
CA ARG A 377 17.68 -28.04 -33.59
C ARG A 377 18.56 -29.29 -33.43
N LEU A 378 19.37 -29.32 -32.38
CA LEU A 378 20.00 -30.52 -31.81
C LEU A 378 19.66 -30.60 -30.31
N SER A 379 19.92 -31.75 -29.70
CA SER A 379 19.32 -32.17 -28.43
C SER A 379 20.04 -31.68 -27.17
N ASP A 380 19.37 -31.90 -26.03
CA ASP A 380 19.93 -32.09 -24.69
C ASP A 380 20.80 -30.98 -24.09
N SER A 381 20.15 -29.90 -23.65
CA SER A 381 20.61 -29.12 -22.50
C SER A 381 19.45 -28.68 -21.60
N SER A 382 19.21 -29.45 -20.54
CA SER A 382 18.42 -28.99 -19.40
C SER A 382 19.25 -28.02 -18.57
N TYR A 383 18.74 -26.81 -18.36
CA TYR A 383 19.36 -25.77 -17.52
C TYR A 383 18.47 -25.44 -16.31
N PHE A 384 19.02 -24.75 -15.31
CA PHE A 384 18.39 -24.60 -13.99
C PHE A 384 18.60 -23.22 -13.39
N ASP A 385 17.62 -22.34 -13.62
CA ASP A 385 17.67 -20.92 -13.23
C ASP A 385 17.11 -20.67 -11.81
N GLY A 386 17.52 -21.50 -10.85
CA GLY A 386 17.18 -21.30 -9.43
C GLY A 386 18.10 -20.31 -8.70
N ALA A 387 19.30 -20.06 -9.25
CA ALA A 387 20.36 -19.29 -8.58
C ALA A 387 20.29 -17.80 -8.90
N VAL A 388 20.43 -16.96 -7.88
CA VAL A 388 20.44 -15.48 -7.98
C VAL A 388 21.87 -14.95 -8.21
N LEU A 389 22.90 -15.72 -7.85
CA LEU A 389 24.28 -15.44 -8.25
C LEU A 389 24.93 -16.69 -8.84
N LEU A 390 25.56 -16.52 -10.00
CA LEU A 390 26.33 -17.52 -10.73
C LEU A 390 27.80 -17.05 -10.84
N ARG A 391 28.76 -17.93 -10.57
CA ARG A 391 30.19 -17.72 -10.82
C ARG A 391 30.78 -18.99 -11.46
N ARG A 392 31.11 -18.93 -12.75
CA ARG A 392 31.82 -20.01 -13.46
C ARG A 392 33.32 -19.92 -13.26
N ASP A 393 33.99 -21.07 -13.30
CA ASP A 393 35.43 -21.24 -13.08
C ASP A 393 35.90 -20.75 -11.70
N PHE A 394 35.01 -20.86 -10.72
CA PHE A 394 35.23 -20.49 -9.32
C PHE A 394 34.59 -21.51 -8.39
N ALA A 395 35.29 -21.81 -7.30
CA ALA A 395 34.79 -22.64 -6.20
C ALA A 395 34.76 -21.85 -4.89
N PHE A 396 33.64 -21.93 -4.16
CA PHE A 396 33.53 -21.40 -2.80
C PHE A 396 34.02 -22.46 -1.82
N LYS A 397 34.98 -22.13 -0.95
CA LYS A 397 35.64 -23.14 -0.08
C LYS A 397 35.20 -23.13 1.39
N ARG A 398 34.19 -22.34 1.76
CA ARG A 398 33.69 -22.22 3.15
C ARG A 398 32.33 -22.89 3.34
N ASP A 399 32.02 -23.17 4.61
CA ASP A 399 30.69 -23.58 5.10
C ASP A 399 30.04 -24.76 4.35
N ILE A 400 30.83 -25.73 3.89
CA ILE A 400 30.33 -26.93 3.23
C ILE A 400 29.49 -27.73 4.24
N LEU A 401 28.18 -27.74 4.00
CA LEU A 401 27.18 -28.51 4.71
C LEU A 401 27.25 -30.00 4.33
N ARG A 402 27.44 -30.32 3.04
CA ARG A 402 27.37 -31.70 2.55
C ARG A 402 28.08 -31.93 1.21
N THR A 403 28.85 -33.03 1.18
CA THR A 403 29.40 -33.71 -0.01
C THR A 403 28.37 -34.53 -0.79
N VAL A 404 28.00 -34.26 -2.05
CA VAL A 404 27.25 -35.23 -2.89
C VAL A 404 27.85 -35.36 -4.31
N LYS A 405 27.66 -36.50 -4.99
CA LYS A 405 27.97 -36.68 -6.41
C LYS A 405 26.70 -36.53 -7.24
N THR A 406 26.75 -35.79 -8.35
CA THR A 406 25.56 -35.57 -9.20
C THR A 406 25.87 -35.76 -10.69
N SER A 407 24.83 -36.01 -11.48
CA SER A 407 24.85 -36.16 -12.94
C SER A 407 24.87 -34.81 -13.70
N GLY A 408 25.27 -33.72 -13.03
CA GLY A 408 25.27 -32.38 -13.61
C GLY A 408 25.00 -31.26 -12.60
N GLU A 409 25.22 -30.03 -13.06
CA GLU A 409 25.03 -28.78 -12.32
C GLU A 409 23.56 -28.60 -11.87
N VAL A 410 22.59 -28.92 -12.74
CA VAL A 410 21.14 -28.94 -12.44
C VAL A 410 20.84 -29.85 -11.25
N HIS A 411 21.36 -31.07 -11.26
CA HIS A 411 21.14 -32.04 -10.19
C HIS A 411 21.83 -31.62 -8.88
N CYS A 412 22.90 -30.81 -8.94
CA CYS A 412 23.53 -30.21 -7.77
C CYS A 412 22.65 -29.10 -7.16
N GLY A 413 22.04 -28.25 -7.99
CA GLY A 413 21.07 -27.26 -7.53
C GLY A 413 19.81 -27.88 -6.93
N LEU A 414 19.28 -28.95 -7.53
CA LEU A 414 18.19 -29.74 -6.96
C LEU A 414 18.57 -30.40 -5.62
N ALA A 415 19.79 -30.93 -5.50
CA ALA A 415 20.30 -31.46 -4.23
C ALA A 415 20.36 -30.37 -3.15
N CYS A 416 20.83 -29.17 -3.48
CA CYS A 416 20.80 -28.03 -2.55
C CYS A 416 19.37 -27.68 -2.13
N LEU A 417 18.43 -27.51 -3.06
CA LEU A 417 17.04 -27.16 -2.72
C LEU A 417 16.24 -28.29 -2.04
N SER A 418 16.79 -29.51 -1.97
CA SER A 418 16.26 -30.61 -1.16
C SER A 418 16.75 -30.60 0.30
N GLU A 419 17.78 -29.80 0.61
CA GLU A 419 18.47 -29.75 1.90
C GLU A 419 18.18 -28.41 2.59
N SER A 420 17.47 -28.40 3.73
CA SER A 420 16.87 -27.17 4.30
C SER A 420 17.89 -26.09 4.68
N ASP A 421 19.10 -26.50 5.05
CA ASP A 421 20.20 -25.63 5.45
C ASP A 421 21.05 -25.14 4.26
N CYS A 422 20.82 -25.63 3.04
CA CYS A 422 21.64 -25.27 1.88
C CYS A 422 21.20 -23.92 1.29
N ILE A 423 22.17 -23.00 1.15
CA ILE A 423 21.93 -21.67 0.59
C ILE A 423 22.71 -21.38 -0.69
N ALA A 424 23.80 -22.12 -0.93
CA ALA A 424 24.55 -22.09 -2.17
C ALA A 424 25.14 -23.49 -2.47
N GLN A 425 25.59 -23.73 -3.69
CA GLN A 425 26.37 -24.91 -4.05
C GLN A 425 27.57 -24.54 -4.93
N THR A 426 28.60 -25.40 -4.92
CA THR A 426 29.63 -25.44 -5.95
C THR A 426 29.60 -26.80 -6.65
N TYR A 427 29.43 -26.82 -7.98
CA TYR A 427 29.48 -28.03 -8.80
C TYR A 427 30.79 -28.05 -9.60
N CYS A 428 31.67 -29.01 -9.31
CA CYS A 428 32.91 -29.24 -10.03
C CYS A 428 32.79 -30.50 -10.90
N ARG A 429 33.09 -30.37 -12.20
CA ARG A 429 33.06 -31.49 -13.16
C ARG A 429 34.26 -32.43 -12.93
N GLU A 430 34.04 -33.75 -13.02
CA GLU A 430 35.16 -34.70 -13.03
C GLU A 430 35.89 -34.61 -14.39
N PRO A 431 37.24 -34.52 -14.44
CA PRO A 431 37.99 -34.39 -15.70
C PRO A 431 37.72 -35.52 -16.71
N TRP A 432 37.39 -36.72 -16.21
CA TRP A 432 37.30 -37.95 -16.99
C TRP A 432 35.85 -38.38 -17.32
N GLN A 433 34.81 -37.65 -16.85
CA GLN A 433 33.41 -38.04 -17.04
C GLN A 433 32.53 -36.85 -17.42
N LYS A 434 32.16 -36.75 -18.71
CA LYS A 434 31.38 -35.62 -19.29
C LYS A 434 30.04 -35.32 -18.61
N LEU A 435 29.46 -36.28 -17.88
CA LEU A 435 28.12 -36.21 -17.26
C LEU A 435 28.09 -36.46 -15.74
N LYS A 436 29.24 -36.38 -15.05
CA LYS A 436 29.31 -36.54 -13.58
C LYS A 436 30.25 -35.51 -12.94
N GLY A 437 29.94 -35.15 -11.69
CA GLY A 437 30.68 -34.15 -10.93
C GLY A 437 30.48 -34.25 -9.43
N THR A 438 31.30 -33.50 -8.70
CA THR A 438 31.19 -33.32 -7.26
C THR A 438 30.44 -32.04 -6.95
N CYS A 439 29.44 -32.14 -6.09
CA CYS A 439 28.54 -31.09 -5.68
C CYS A 439 28.77 -30.81 -4.18
N TYR A 440 29.24 -29.61 -3.87
CA TYR A 440 29.45 -29.12 -2.51
C TYR A 440 28.27 -28.24 -2.13
N LEU A 441 27.47 -28.67 -1.15
CA LEU A 441 26.36 -27.88 -0.61
C LEU A 441 26.88 -26.95 0.49
N HIS A 442 26.51 -25.67 0.51
CA HIS A 442 27.01 -24.67 1.45
C HIS A 442 25.89 -24.07 2.33
N ARG A 443 26.15 -23.93 3.63
CA ARG A 443 25.25 -23.29 4.62
C ARG A 443 25.30 -21.75 4.57
N ARG A 444 26.31 -21.15 3.93
CA ARG A 444 26.44 -19.70 3.73
C ARG A 444 26.83 -19.36 2.28
N GLY A 445 26.72 -18.08 1.93
CA GLY A 445 27.07 -17.51 0.63
C GLY A 445 27.58 -16.07 0.78
N ILE A 446 27.61 -15.31 -0.32
CA ILE A 446 28.16 -13.95 -0.36
C ILE A 446 27.29 -12.95 0.42
N LYS A 447 27.96 -11.99 1.05
CA LYS A 447 27.43 -10.69 1.49
C LYS A 447 28.22 -9.56 0.83
N ASP A 448 27.61 -8.40 0.66
CA ASP A 448 28.19 -7.28 -0.11
C ASP A 448 29.60 -6.88 0.35
N GLY A 449 30.51 -6.76 -0.62
CA GLY A 449 31.82 -6.12 -0.49
C GLY A 449 32.93 -6.87 0.27
N LEU A 450 32.67 -8.01 0.94
CA LEU A 450 33.64 -8.62 1.88
C LEU A 450 33.81 -10.15 1.73
N ALA A 451 34.01 -10.66 0.51
CA ALA A 451 34.13 -12.11 0.27
C ALA A 451 35.09 -12.55 -0.86
N GLU A 452 36.06 -11.73 -1.29
CA GLU A 452 37.01 -12.14 -2.33
C GLU A 452 37.98 -13.24 -1.86
N ASP A 453 38.27 -13.32 -0.55
CA ASP A 453 39.16 -14.33 0.04
C ASP A 453 38.58 -15.76 0.08
N ALA A 454 37.27 -15.90 -0.13
CA ALA A 454 36.54 -17.18 -0.02
C ALA A 454 36.34 -17.89 -1.37
N PHE A 455 36.60 -17.20 -2.49
CA PHE A 455 36.51 -17.74 -3.84
C PHE A 455 37.90 -18.07 -4.37
N VAL A 456 38.09 -19.33 -4.78
CA VAL A 456 39.30 -19.75 -5.48
C VAL A 456 38.94 -20.01 -6.93
N LYS A 457 39.69 -19.39 -7.86
CA LYS A 457 39.56 -19.71 -9.29
C LYS A 457 39.84 -21.21 -9.48
N SER A 458 38.92 -21.91 -10.10
CA SER A 458 38.92 -23.36 -10.21
C SER A 458 38.19 -23.74 -11.48
N ASP A 459 38.95 -23.82 -12.58
CA ASP A 459 38.45 -24.05 -13.93
C ASP A 459 37.62 -25.35 -13.98
N GLY A 460 36.41 -25.29 -14.55
CA GLY A 460 35.46 -26.41 -14.55
C GLY A 460 34.60 -26.59 -13.28
N CYS A 461 34.69 -25.67 -12.31
CA CYS A 461 33.73 -25.52 -11.21
C CYS A 461 32.77 -24.35 -11.44
N THR A 462 31.50 -24.52 -11.08
CA THR A 462 30.51 -23.43 -11.05
C THR A 462 29.89 -23.28 -9.67
N TYR A 463 29.98 -22.09 -9.09
CA TYR A 463 29.25 -21.72 -7.88
C TYR A 463 27.88 -21.11 -8.23
N GLN A 464 26.85 -21.51 -7.48
CA GLN A 464 25.48 -21.04 -7.57
C GLN A 464 24.93 -20.71 -6.18
N GLN A 465 24.51 -19.47 -5.94
CA GLN A 465 23.82 -19.06 -4.71
C GLN A 465 22.32 -18.92 -4.95
N TYR A 466 21.53 -19.55 -4.08
CA TYR A 466 20.07 -19.52 -4.14
C TYR A 466 19.53 -18.50 -3.14
N ILE A 467 18.37 -17.89 -3.44
CA ILE A 467 17.56 -17.19 -2.43
C ILE A 467 16.32 -18.06 -2.18
N ASP A 468 16.07 -18.41 -0.92
CA ASP A 468 14.75 -18.93 -0.54
C ASP A 468 13.78 -17.76 -0.54
N PHE A 469 13.06 -17.60 -1.65
CA PHE A 469 12.15 -16.47 -1.84
C PHE A 469 10.85 -16.57 -1.08
N HIS A 470 10.39 -17.77 -0.69
CA HIS A 470 9.56 -17.78 0.49
C HIS A 470 9.35 -19.08 1.24
N THR A 471 9.54 -18.88 2.54
CA THR A 471 8.47 -18.86 3.55
C THR A 471 7.21 -17.72 3.58
N PRO A 472 6.27 -18.72 4.03
CA PRO A 472 5.45 -18.85 5.27
C PRO A 472 6.05 -18.37 6.63
N CYS A 473 5.96 -17.08 6.93
CA CYS A 473 6.21 -16.50 8.25
C CYS A 473 5.05 -16.89 9.15
N SER A 474 5.23 -18.02 9.84
CA SER A 474 4.30 -18.52 10.85
C SER A 474 4.12 -17.47 11.95
N SER A 475 3.06 -16.65 11.80
CA SER A 475 2.16 -16.02 12.79
C SER A 475 2.72 -15.49 14.13
N LYS A 476 4.04 -15.39 14.29
CA LYS A 476 4.72 -15.08 15.55
C LYS A 476 4.90 -13.59 15.78
N CYS A 477 4.85 -12.76 14.74
CA CYS A 477 4.89 -11.31 14.88
C CYS A 477 3.69 -10.82 15.70
N GLN A 478 3.95 -10.47 16.95
CA GLN A 478 2.93 -10.05 17.91
C GLN A 478 2.49 -8.62 17.63
N ASN A 479 1.50 -8.13 18.38
CA ASN A 479 1.08 -6.73 18.37
C ASN A 479 0.68 -6.18 16.98
N GLY A 480 0.20 -7.06 16.10
CA GLY A 480 -0.24 -6.71 14.74
C GLY A 480 0.88 -6.31 13.78
N GLN A 481 2.12 -6.66 14.08
CA GLN A 481 3.30 -6.19 13.33
C GLN A 481 3.58 -7.01 12.06
N THR A 482 4.02 -6.33 11.02
CA THR A 482 4.28 -6.91 9.69
C THR A 482 5.52 -7.81 9.74
N CYS A 483 5.41 -9.07 9.30
CA CYS A 483 6.60 -9.89 9.11
C CYS A 483 7.35 -9.47 7.83
N SER A 484 8.67 -9.35 7.91
CA SER A 484 9.54 -9.28 6.73
C SER A 484 10.59 -10.38 6.78
N TYR A 485 11.23 -10.62 5.63
CA TYR A 485 12.29 -11.59 5.46
C TYR A 485 13.62 -10.83 5.27
N ASP A 486 14.57 -11.10 6.15
CA ASP A 486 15.96 -10.68 6.01
C ASP A 486 16.62 -11.58 4.96
N HIS A 487 16.67 -11.05 3.73
CA HIS A 487 17.22 -11.74 2.56
C HIS A 487 18.72 -12.07 2.71
N ASP A 488 19.47 -11.29 3.49
CA ASP A 488 20.92 -11.44 3.68
C ASP A 488 21.28 -12.52 4.71
N ASN A 489 20.32 -12.89 5.58
CA ASN A 489 20.50 -13.86 6.66
C ASN A 489 19.55 -15.08 6.57
N ARG A 490 18.65 -15.12 5.57
CA ARG A 490 17.57 -16.11 5.43
C ARG A 490 16.78 -16.33 6.73
N ARG A 491 16.40 -15.24 7.39
CA ARG A 491 15.62 -15.27 8.66
C ARG A 491 14.46 -14.29 8.59
N TYR A 492 13.40 -14.57 9.33
CA TYR A 492 12.35 -13.58 9.54
C TYR A 492 12.83 -12.50 10.51
N ALA A 493 12.54 -11.25 10.19
CA ALA A 493 12.55 -10.16 11.14
C ALA A 493 11.14 -9.55 11.14
N CYS A 494 10.45 -9.57 12.27
CA CYS A 494 9.20 -8.83 12.38
C CYS A 494 9.53 -7.32 12.33
N LEU A 495 8.94 -6.61 11.37
CA LEU A 495 9.06 -5.16 11.24
C LEU A 495 8.21 -4.51 12.33
N CYS A 496 8.83 -4.30 13.48
CA CYS A 496 8.18 -3.63 14.58
C CYS A 496 8.08 -2.14 14.28
N GLU A 497 6.88 -1.67 13.90
CA GLU A 497 6.54 -0.27 14.09
C GLU A 497 6.78 0.08 15.56
N LYS A 498 7.38 1.25 15.80
CA LYS A 498 7.47 1.83 17.14
C LYS A 498 6.05 1.83 17.74
N PRO A 499 5.84 1.30 18.95
CA PRO A 499 6.83 1.12 20.02
C PRO A 499 7.36 -0.31 20.19
N TYR A 500 7.00 -1.26 19.31
CA TYR A 500 7.33 -2.67 19.54
C TYR A 500 8.79 -3.00 19.20
N THR A 501 9.31 -4.05 19.83
CA THR A 501 10.70 -4.52 19.73
C THR A 501 10.78 -6.02 20.06
N GLY A 502 11.96 -6.61 19.88
CA GLY A 502 12.18 -8.05 20.02
C GLY A 502 12.11 -8.77 18.67
N MET A 503 12.55 -10.03 18.64
CA MET A 503 12.68 -10.79 17.39
C MET A 503 11.32 -11.09 16.74
N TYR A 504 10.25 -11.05 17.53
CA TYR A 504 8.87 -11.29 17.14
C TYR A 504 7.94 -10.10 17.45
N CYS A 505 8.50 -8.90 17.66
CA CYS A 505 7.77 -7.73 18.18
C CYS A 505 7.01 -8.00 19.50
N GLU A 506 7.51 -8.97 20.27
CA GLU A 506 6.89 -9.47 21.50
C GLU A 506 7.05 -8.53 22.71
N LYS A 507 7.92 -7.52 22.59
CA LYS A 507 8.23 -6.57 23.67
C LYS A 507 7.76 -5.17 23.29
N SER A 508 6.83 -4.60 24.06
CA SER A 508 6.68 -3.15 24.06
C SER A 508 7.98 -2.53 24.58
N LYS A 509 8.54 -1.57 23.83
CA LYS A 509 9.56 -0.68 24.39
C LYS A 509 8.83 0.54 24.93
N ALA A 510 8.91 0.75 26.24
CA ALA A 510 8.39 1.95 26.87
C ALA A 510 8.87 3.21 26.12
N MET A 511 7.94 4.05 25.66
CA MET A 511 8.22 5.25 24.87
C MET A 511 7.70 6.49 25.56
N ALA A 512 8.59 7.46 25.76
CA ALA A 512 8.29 8.77 26.33
C ALA A 512 8.36 9.85 25.24
N PHE A 513 7.24 10.52 25.00
CA PHE A 513 7.15 11.72 24.17
C PHE A 513 7.12 12.92 25.12
N TYR A 514 8.27 13.55 25.32
CA TYR A 514 8.48 14.63 26.29
C TYR A 514 8.58 15.99 25.57
N PHE A 515 7.45 16.68 25.53
CA PHE A 515 7.32 18.02 24.95
C PHE A 515 7.73 19.07 25.98
N THR A 516 8.55 20.02 25.55
CA THR A 516 9.07 21.11 26.37
C THR A 516 8.77 22.46 25.73
N PHE A 517 9.11 23.53 26.43
CA PHE A 517 9.16 24.89 25.91
C PHE A 517 10.25 25.12 24.84
N LEU A 518 11.02 24.10 24.45
CA LEU A 518 12.03 24.11 23.37
C LEU A 518 13.13 25.19 23.51
N GLY A 519 13.44 25.61 24.74
CA GLY A 519 14.45 26.63 25.02
C GLY A 519 13.98 28.08 24.87
N ALA A 520 12.72 28.32 24.48
CA ALA A 520 12.14 29.66 24.44
C ALA A 520 12.07 30.31 25.83
N ARG A 521 12.11 31.65 25.89
CA ARG A 521 11.96 32.40 27.14
C ARG A 521 11.13 33.66 26.93
N GLY A 522 10.29 33.96 27.92
CA GLY A 522 9.40 35.13 27.91
C GLY A 522 7.99 34.79 27.44
N ASN A 523 7.40 35.72 26.68
CA ASN A 523 5.96 35.73 26.45
C ASN A 523 5.50 35.09 25.13
N THR A 524 6.42 34.80 24.21
CA THR A 524 6.14 34.12 22.93
C THR A 524 6.67 32.69 22.93
N GLY A 525 6.00 31.80 22.19
CA GLY A 525 6.39 30.39 22.10
C GLY A 525 7.60 30.15 21.19
N PRO A 526 8.12 28.90 21.17
CA PRO A 526 9.31 28.53 20.41
C PRO A 526 9.15 28.71 18.89
N ILE A 527 10.24 29.13 18.24
CA ILE A 527 10.33 29.34 16.79
C ILE A 527 11.08 28.20 16.05
N SER A 528 11.60 27.21 16.78
CA SER A 528 12.35 26.08 16.22
C SER A 528 12.14 24.81 17.05
N THR A 529 12.06 23.66 16.38
CA THR A 529 11.96 22.32 17.00
C THR A 529 13.33 21.66 17.22
N ALA A 530 14.44 22.38 17.00
CA ALA A 530 15.81 21.84 17.12
C ALA A 530 16.13 21.24 18.50
N GLY A 531 15.44 21.66 19.57
CA GLY A 531 15.54 21.06 20.90
C GLY A 531 15.09 19.58 20.98
N TYR A 532 14.41 19.06 19.95
CA TYR A 532 14.04 17.64 19.84
C TYR A 532 15.06 16.79 19.07
N LYS A 533 16.21 17.33 18.65
CA LYS A 533 17.26 16.56 17.96
C LYS A 533 17.73 15.37 18.80
N ARG A 534 17.75 14.17 18.22
CA ARG A 534 18.01 12.85 18.86
C ARG A 534 16.94 12.38 19.86
N THR A 535 15.72 12.90 19.81
CA THR A 535 14.59 12.46 20.65
C THR A 535 13.52 11.75 19.81
N PRO A 536 12.56 11.03 20.42
CA PRO A 536 11.40 10.47 19.70
C PRO A 536 10.50 11.49 19.00
N LEU A 537 10.72 12.80 19.22
CA LEU A 537 9.96 13.90 18.60
C LEU A 537 10.65 14.50 17.36
N GLU A 538 11.92 14.16 17.09
CA GLU A 538 12.68 14.67 15.93
C GLU A 538 11.95 14.43 14.61
N GLY A 539 11.71 15.48 13.83
CA GLY A 539 10.98 15.42 12.56
C GLY A 539 9.47 15.14 12.66
N THR A 540 8.91 14.91 13.86
CA THR A 540 7.48 14.57 14.04
C THR A 540 6.60 15.71 14.57
N VAL A 541 7.22 16.85 14.90
CA VAL A 541 6.55 18.03 15.48
C VAL A 541 6.76 19.23 14.55
N THR A 542 5.67 19.93 14.24
CA THR A 542 5.70 21.24 13.56
C THR A 542 5.26 22.35 14.51
N LEU A 543 5.50 23.61 14.14
CA LEU A 543 5.20 24.79 14.96
C LEU A 543 4.23 25.73 14.24
N ASN A 544 3.20 26.18 14.95
CA ASN A 544 2.32 27.26 14.53
C ASN A 544 2.26 28.32 15.64
N LYS A 545 2.93 29.46 15.43
CA LYS A 545 3.02 30.58 16.40
C LYS A 545 3.47 30.14 17.81
N GLY A 546 4.34 29.13 17.90
CA GLY A 546 4.83 28.58 19.16
C GLY A 546 4.01 27.43 19.75
N ILE A 547 2.80 27.17 19.24
CA ILE A 547 2.03 25.96 19.54
C ILE A 547 2.65 24.81 18.73
N GLN A 548 2.92 23.69 19.41
CA GLN A 548 3.49 22.49 18.81
C GLN A 548 2.38 21.58 18.30
N ILE A 549 2.48 21.14 17.05
CA ILE A 549 1.51 20.24 16.43
C ILE A 549 2.16 18.86 16.32
N TRP A 550 1.51 17.84 16.85
CA TRP A 550 1.99 16.46 16.88
C TRP A 550 0.89 15.48 16.47
N THR A 551 1.26 14.52 15.61
CA THR A 551 0.38 13.44 15.18
C THR A 551 0.74 12.16 15.94
N VAL A 552 -0.25 11.58 16.62
CA VAL A 552 -0.09 10.34 17.41
C VAL A 552 0.41 9.21 16.49
N PRO A 553 1.60 8.63 16.75
CA PRO A 553 2.25 7.71 15.82
C PRO A 553 1.68 6.28 15.84
N PHE A 554 1.00 5.88 16.92
CA PHE A 554 0.42 4.55 17.07
C PHE A 554 -0.79 4.55 18.01
N THR A 555 -1.73 3.61 17.80
CA THR A 555 -2.92 3.47 18.65
C THR A 555 -2.56 2.76 19.95
N ALA A 556 -2.68 3.43 21.09
CA ALA A 556 -2.37 2.84 22.39
C ALA A 556 -3.11 3.50 23.56
N ARG A 557 -3.04 2.88 24.74
CA ARG A 557 -3.24 3.58 26.01
C ARG A 557 -1.94 4.27 26.42
N TYR A 558 -1.99 5.58 26.59
CA TYR A 558 -0.88 6.39 27.09
C TYR A 558 -1.21 6.84 28.50
N SER A 559 -0.26 6.72 29.41
CA SER A 559 -0.25 7.58 30.60
C SER A 559 0.23 8.98 30.18
N PHE A 560 -0.37 10.02 30.74
CA PHE A 560 -0.04 11.40 30.38
C PHE A 560 0.19 12.26 31.61
N THR A 561 1.03 13.29 31.45
CA THR A 561 1.30 14.33 32.43
C THR A 561 1.41 15.67 31.71
N VAL A 562 0.70 16.68 32.20
CA VAL A 562 0.68 18.06 31.70
C VAL A 562 1.07 18.94 32.87
N ALA A 563 2.16 19.69 32.74
CA ALA A 563 2.69 20.57 33.79
C ALA A 563 2.65 22.03 33.34
N GLY A 564 1.98 22.89 34.11
CA GLY A 564 2.06 24.34 33.95
C GLY A 564 3.44 24.86 34.37
N ALA A 565 3.74 26.11 34.05
CA ALA A 565 4.99 26.74 34.45
C ALA A 565 4.87 27.52 35.77
N SER A 566 5.98 27.66 36.48
CA SER A 566 6.10 28.54 37.65
C SER A 566 6.06 30.03 37.26
N GLY A 567 5.61 30.86 38.20
CA GLY A 567 5.86 32.30 38.17
C GLY A 567 7.35 32.60 38.29
N GLY A 568 7.73 33.80 37.84
CA GLY A 568 9.09 34.30 38.05
C GLY A 568 9.36 34.63 39.53
N MET A 569 10.64 34.67 39.89
CA MET A 569 11.08 35.07 41.23
C MET A 569 11.20 36.60 41.29
N GLY A 570 10.49 37.25 42.21
CA GLY A 570 10.57 38.69 42.43
C GLY A 570 11.61 39.03 43.51
N TYR A 571 11.16 39.75 44.54
CA TYR A 571 11.73 39.70 45.90
C TYR A 571 11.19 38.48 46.63
N GLN A 572 9.88 38.24 46.53
CA GLN A 572 9.23 37.00 46.95
C GLN A 572 9.29 35.93 45.84
N PRO A 573 9.28 34.63 46.18
CA PRO A 573 9.13 33.55 45.21
C PRO A 573 7.82 33.65 44.41
N GLY A 574 7.87 33.21 43.15
CA GLY A 574 6.67 32.93 42.37
C GLY A 574 6.07 31.57 42.75
N GLY A 575 4.77 31.42 42.59
CA GLY A 575 4.08 30.14 42.74
C GLY A 575 4.48 29.17 41.64
N ASN A 576 4.34 27.88 41.89
CA ASN A 576 4.72 26.83 40.94
C ASN A 576 3.58 26.47 39.98
N GLY A 577 3.91 25.81 38.89
CA GLY A 577 2.90 25.23 38.00
C GLY A 577 2.20 24.03 38.62
N ALA A 578 0.90 23.90 38.36
CA ALA A 578 0.12 22.69 38.63
C ALA A 578 0.55 21.54 37.71
N ILE A 579 0.20 20.31 38.10
CA ILE A 579 0.32 19.13 37.25
C ILE A 579 -1.01 18.39 37.17
N VAL A 580 -1.42 18.06 35.94
CA VAL A 580 -2.57 17.22 35.60
C VAL A 580 -2.04 15.92 34.97
N SER A 581 -2.46 14.77 35.48
CA SER A 581 -2.05 13.47 34.96
C SER A 581 -3.23 12.52 34.80
N GLY A 582 -3.03 11.43 34.05
CA GLY A 582 -4.07 10.43 33.83
C GLY A 582 -3.66 9.35 32.84
N ILE A 583 -4.64 8.56 32.40
CA ILE A 583 -4.49 7.55 31.34
C ILE A 583 -5.56 7.83 30.28
N VAL A 584 -5.17 7.78 29.00
CA VAL A 584 -6.08 7.97 27.86
C VAL A 584 -5.81 6.95 26.77
N ARG A 585 -6.79 6.65 25.92
CA ARG A 585 -6.56 5.93 24.65
C ARG A 585 -6.48 6.95 23.51
N LEU A 586 -5.36 6.97 22.79
CA LEU A 586 -5.19 7.76 21.57
C LEU A 586 -5.07 6.82 20.36
N PHE A 587 -5.46 7.31 19.18
CA PHE A 587 -5.45 6.53 17.94
C PHE A 587 -4.39 7.06 16.97
N LYS A 588 -3.74 6.17 16.21
CA LYS A 588 -2.79 6.52 15.14
C LYS A 588 -3.42 7.54 14.19
N GLY A 589 -2.72 8.66 13.93
CA GLY A 589 -3.24 9.76 13.11
C GLY A 589 -4.05 10.83 13.87
N THR A 590 -4.30 10.67 15.17
CA THR A 590 -4.91 11.75 15.99
C THR A 590 -3.95 12.94 16.06
N VAL A 591 -4.41 14.15 15.72
CA VAL A 591 -3.60 15.37 15.79
C VAL A 591 -3.90 16.12 17.09
N LEU A 592 -2.83 16.44 17.83
CA LEU A 592 -2.85 17.25 19.05
C LEU A 592 -2.08 18.55 18.84
N HIS A 593 -2.63 19.62 19.39
CA HIS A 593 -1.97 20.92 19.56
C HIS A 593 -1.53 21.05 21.01
N LEU A 594 -0.25 21.33 21.23
CA LEU A 594 0.40 21.41 22.53
C LEU A 594 1.00 22.81 22.71
N LEU A 595 0.42 23.59 23.62
CA LEU A 595 1.00 24.86 24.06
C LEU A 595 1.71 24.58 25.38
N VAL A 596 3.04 24.59 25.36
CA VAL A 596 3.85 24.37 26.57
C VAL A 596 4.17 25.69 27.26
N GLY A 597 3.74 25.80 28.52
CA GLY A 597 3.92 27.00 29.32
C GLY A 597 5.39 27.34 29.58
N GLN A 598 5.73 28.63 29.61
CA GLN A 598 7.06 29.13 30.00
C GLN A 598 7.01 29.78 31.38
N LYS A 599 8.15 29.78 32.08
CA LYS A 599 8.32 30.45 33.36
C LYS A 599 8.23 31.97 33.18
N GLY A 600 7.52 32.64 34.09
CA GLY A 600 7.46 34.11 34.10
C GLY A 600 8.83 34.74 34.35
N LEU A 601 9.12 35.87 33.70
CA LEU A 601 10.41 36.54 33.83
C LEU A 601 10.43 37.52 35.01
N LYS A 602 11.59 37.62 35.68
CA LYS A 602 11.87 38.66 36.67
C LYS A 602 12.01 40.02 35.97
N GLY A 603 11.35 41.04 36.52
CA GLY A 603 11.56 42.45 36.21
C GLY A 603 12.39 43.15 37.28
N SER A 604 12.19 44.45 37.48
CA SER A 604 12.98 45.26 38.42
C SER A 604 12.95 44.74 39.86
N SER A 605 11.77 44.47 40.41
CA SER A 605 11.60 43.89 41.75
C SER A 605 10.56 42.76 41.77
N ALA A 606 9.43 42.88 41.08
CA ALA A 606 8.47 41.78 40.88
C ALA A 606 8.76 40.95 39.62
N ALA A 607 7.95 39.91 39.39
CA ALA A 607 8.09 39.01 38.26
C ALA A 607 6.74 38.56 37.66
N GLY A 608 6.75 38.22 36.36
CA GLY A 608 5.57 37.77 35.64
C GLY A 608 5.03 36.41 36.13
N GLY A 609 3.76 36.15 35.85
CA GLY A 609 3.11 34.86 36.09
C GLY A 609 3.59 33.79 35.11
N GLY A 610 3.54 32.53 35.53
CA GLY A 610 3.87 31.38 34.70
C GLY A 610 2.76 31.09 33.70
N GLY A 611 3.14 30.60 32.52
CA GLY A 611 2.18 30.14 31.53
C GLY A 611 1.47 28.85 31.93
N GLY A 612 0.18 28.75 31.59
CA GLY A 612 -0.54 27.48 31.58
C GLY A 612 -0.08 26.60 30.41
N THR A 613 -0.05 25.29 30.63
CA THR A 613 0.22 24.30 29.58
C THR A 613 -1.08 23.67 29.13
N PHE A 614 -1.31 23.60 27.81
CA PHE A 614 -2.54 23.11 27.20
C PHE A 614 -2.25 21.97 26.22
N VAL A 615 -3.10 20.95 26.24
CA VAL A 615 -3.21 19.92 25.20
C VAL A 615 -4.63 19.96 24.65
N VAL A 616 -4.76 20.08 23.33
CA VAL A 616 -6.03 20.35 22.65
C VAL A 616 -6.08 19.53 21.36
N PHE A 617 -7.23 19.00 20.99
CA PHE A 617 -7.42 18.35 19.69
C PHE A 617 -7.44 19.39 18.55
N SER A 618 -7.16 18.95 17.32
CA SER A 618 -7.16 19.84 16.13
C SER A 618 -8.49 20.56 15.86
N ASN A 619 -9.61 20.07 16.40
CA ASN A 619 -10.93 20.72 16.37
C ASN A 619 -11.16 21.73 17.52
N ASN A 620 -10.11 22.16 18.21
CA ASN A 620 -10.13 23.01 19.41
C ASN A 620 -10.86 22.43 20.65
N THR A 621 -11.16 21.12 20.68
CA THR A 621 -11.67 20.47 21.91
C THR A 621 -10.52 20.32 22.92
N LEU A 622 -10.70 20.87 24.14
CA LEU A 622 -9.70 20.78 25.20
C LEU A 622 -9.56 19.34 25.72
N PHE A 623 -8.34 18.80 25.69
CA PHE A 623 -8.01 17.49 26.27
C PHE A 623 -7.65 17.63 27.75
N ALA A 624 -6.68 18.50 28.05
CA ALA A 624 -6.24 18.84 29.41
C ALA A 624 -5.51 20.19 29.42
N ALA A 625 -5.55 20.87 30.56
CA ALA A 625 -4.73 22.05 30.82
C ALA A 625 -4.25 22.08 32.27
N ALA A 626 -3.02 22.49 32.50
CA ALA A 626 -2.45 22.67 33.83
C ALA A 626 -2.10 24.15 34.03
N GLY A 627 -2.62 24.74 35.11
CA GLY A 627 -2.41 26.15 35.44
C GLY A 627 -0.97 26.47 35.83
N GLY A 628 -0.45 27.60 35.35
CA GLY A 628 0.79 28.19 35.82
C GLY A 628 0.62 28.94 37.13
N GLY A 629 1.72 29.12 37.87
CA GLY A 629 1.73 29.85 39.15
C GLY A 629 1.79 31.37 38.99
N GLY A 630 1.31 32.09 40.01
CA GLY A 630 1.41 33.54 40.09
C GLY A 630 2.86 34.02 40.24
N GLY A 631 3.18 35.17 39.66
CA GLY A 631 4.51 35.78 39.75
C GLY A 631 4.81 36.36 41.13
N GLY A 632 6.08 36.30 41.53
CA GLY A 632 6.54 36.81 42.83
C GLY A 632 6.48 38.34 42.92
N GLY A 633 6.00 38.84 44.05
CA GLY A 633 5.94 40.28 44.34
C GLY A 633 7.31 40.91 44.65
N GLY A 634 7.39 42.23 44.54
CA GLY A 634 8.63 43.01 44.66
C GLY A 634 8.87 43.70 46.01
N GLN A 635 7.95 43.59 46.98
CA GLN A 635 8.11 44.12 48.34
C GLN A 635 8.31 42.99 49.36
N ILE A 636 8.93 43.29 50.51
CA ILE A 636 9.09 42.35 51.64
C ILE A 636 7.72 41.81 52.10
N THR A 637 6.75 42.70 52.21
CA THR A 637 5.37 42.48 52.67
C THR A 637 4.45 41.82 51.62
N SER A 638 4.87 41.73 50.36
CA SER A 638 4.18 40.93 49.35
C SER A 638 4.08 39.47 49.77
N LYS A 639 3.09 38.76 49.24
CA LYS A 639 2.99 37.31 49.41
C LYS A 639 3.75 36.58 48.30
N VAL A 640 4.13 35.34 48.60
CA VAL A 640 4.49 34.34 47.58
C VAL A 640 3.35 34.24 46.58
N GLY A 641 3.67 34.08 45.29
CA GLY A 641 2.64 33.85 44.27
C GLY A 641 1.86 32.55 44.55
N ASP A 642 0.54 32.56 44.37
CA ASP A 642 -0.27 31.34 44.49
C ASP A 642 0.14 30.33 43.41
N ASP A 643 0.30 29.06 43.78
CA ASP A 643 0.51 27.97 42.83
C ASP A 643 -0.69 27.78 41.89
N GLY A 644 -0.43 27.14 40.73
CA GLY A 644 -1.47 26.65 39.86
C GLY A 644 -2.47 25.76 40.61
N ARG A 645 -3.76 25.99 40.40
CA ARG A 645 -4.84 25.33 41.16
C ARG A 645 -5.28 24.02 40.52
N LYS A 646 -5.61 23.03 41.38
CA LYS A 646 -6.19 21.74 40.99
C LYS A 646 -7.59 21.89 40.35
N GLY A 647 -8.39 22.83 40.85
CA GLY A 647 -9.72 23.14 40.31
C GLY A 647 -9.67 24.00 39.05
N THR A 648 -10.81 24.13 38.39
CA THR A 648 -11.00 24.88 37.12
C THR A 648 -10.87 26.40 37.26
N ASN A 649 -11.05 26.96 38.44
CA ASN A 649 -11.01 28.40 38.66
C ASN A 649 -9.58 28.87 38.97
N GLY A 650 -9.21 30.03 38.42
CA GLY A 650 -8.01 30.74 38.83
C GLY A 650 -8.15 31.31 40.24
N SER A 651 -7.01 31.55 40.90
CA SER A 651 -6.98 32.13 42.24
C SER A 651 -6.79 33.66 42.21
N VAL A 652 -7.07 34.31 43.36
CA VAL A 652 -6.90 35.76 43.62
C VAL A 652 -7.49 36.63 42.52
N TYR A 653 -8.82 36.80 42.51
CA TYR A 653 -9.57 37.45 41.41
C TYR A 653 -9.36 36.79 40.03
N GLY A 654 -9.00 35.51 40.03
CA GLY A 654 -8.88 34.68 38.84
C GLY A 654 -10.21 34.43 38.14
N GLY A 655 -10.11 34.02 36.87
CA GLY A 655 -11.26 33.69 36.04
C GLY A 655 -11.91 32.37 36.43
N VAL A 656 -13.12 32.18 35.90
CA VAL A 656 -13.92 30.96 36.04
C VAL A 656 -14.33 30.45 34.66
N ASN A 657 -14.66 29.17 34.54
CA ASN A 657 -15.23 28.58 33.31
C ASN A 657 -14.45 28.91 32.03
N GLY A 658 -13.12 28.89 32.06
CA GLY A 658 -12.29 29.10 30.88
C GLY A 658 -11.80 30.55 30.66
N LEU A 659 -12.15 31.49 31.54
CA LEU A 659 -11.86 32.93 31.38
C LEU A 659 -10.54 33.34 32.05
N GLY A 660 -10.00 34.50 31.67
CA GLY A 660 -8.81 35.09 32.27
C GLY A 660 -9.06 35.74 33.63
N GLY A 661 -7.98 35.95 34.38
CA GLY A 661 -7.99 36.63 35.67
C GLY A 661 -8.05 38.16 35.54
N LYS A 662 -8.49 38.82 36.61
CA LYS A 662 -8.58 40.27 36.74
C LYS A 662 -7.49 40.78 37.70
N VAL A 663 -7.13 42.06 37.59
CA VAL A 663 -6.35 42.75 38.61
C VAL A 663 -7.26 43.65 39.43
N CYS A 664 -7.14 43.56 40.74
CA CYS A 664 -7.65 44.51 41.73
C CYS A 664 -6.46 45.22 42.38
N ALA A 665 -6.57 46.53 42.59
CA ALA A 665 -5.54 47.31 43.27
C ALA A 665 -6.17 48.39 44.16
N ASP A 666 -5.50 48.75 45.27
CA ASP A 666 -5.80 50.00 46.01
C ASP A 666 -5.02 51.23 45.49
N GLU A 667 -4.14 51.04 44.50
CA GLU A 667 -3.32 52.07 43.86
C GLU A 667 -3.25 51.91 42.32
N LEU A 668 -2.52 52.80 41.64
CA LEU A 668 -2.32 52.73 40.18
C LEU A 668 -1.37 51.59 39.79
N ASN A 669 -1.94 50.54 39.20
CA ASN A 669 -1.20 49.33 38.81
C ASN A 669 -1.55 48.88 37.38
N TYR A 670 -0.51 48.55 36.59
CA TYR A 670 -0.62 48.04 35.22
C TYR A 670 -0.30 46.54 35.08
N ALA A 671 0.00 45.82 36.18
CA ALA A 671 0.21 44.38 36.15
C ALA A 671 -1.02 43.64 35.58
N GLY A 672 -0.78 42.49 34.95
CA GLY A 672 -1.81 41.74 34.25
C GLY A 672 -2.27 40.47 34.97
N GLY A 673 -3.57 40.20 34.92
CA GLY A 673 -4.09 38.85 35.14
C GLY A 673 -3.68 37.91 34.00
N GLY A 674 -3.63 36.61 34.29
CA GLY A 674 -3.36 35.57 33.30
C GLY A 674 -4.55 35.29 32.39
N GLY A 675 -4.29 34.73 31.21
CA GLY A 675 -5.28 34.22 30.27
C GLY A 675 -5.83 32.86 30.67
N GLY A 676 -7.10 32.63 30.32
CA GLY A 676 -7.75 31.31 30.40
C GLY A 676 -7.62 30.52 29.09
N PHE A 677 -8.43 29.48 28.95
CA PHE A 677 -8.56 28.73 27.69
C PHE A 677 -9.25 29.57 26.60
N ARG A 678 -10.34 30.28 26.94
CA ARG A 678 -11.24 30.99 26.00
C ARG A 678 -11.44 32.48 26.26
N GLY A 679 -10.80 33.06 27.27
CA GLY A 679 -10.90 34.49 27.57
C GLY A 679 -9.59 35.03 28.12
N ASP A 680 -9.15 36.17 27.59
CA ASP A 680 -7.87 36.78 27.97
C ASP A 680 -7.94 37.40 29.38
N GLY A 681 -6.78 37.53 30.02
CA GLY A 681 -6.63 38.28 31.25
C GLY A 681 -6.97 39.76 31.09
N LYS A 682 -6.99 40.47 32.23
CA LYS A 682 -7.28 41.90 32.29
C LYS A 682 -6.36 42.61 33.29
N CYS A 683 -6.12 43.89 33.05
CA CYS A 683 -5.52 44.83 34.00
C CYS A 683 -6.61 45.67 34.68
N ALA A 684 -6.24 46.42 35.72
CA ALA A 684 -7.08 47.47 36.29
C ALA A 684 -7.13 48.71 35.35
N PHE A 685 -8.18 49.52 35.51
CA PHE A 685 -8.26 50.89 34.96
C PHE A 685 -8.10 51.96 36.05
N ASN A 686 -8.47 51.63 37.29
CA ASN A 686 -8.39 52.48 38.47
C ASN A 686 -8.36 51.58 39.73
N ILE A 687 -8.40 52.20 40.92
CA ILE A 687 -8.33 51.67 42.30
C ILE A 687 -9.55 50.78 42.69
N THR A 688 -10.01 49.89 41.80
CA THR A 688 -11.15 48.98 42.07
C THR A 688 -11.10 47.66 41.28
N CYS A 689 -11.81 46.64 41.77
CA CYS A 689 -12.04 45.37 41.08
C CYS A 689 -13.06 45.40 39.92
N VAL A 690 -13.84 46.49 39.79
CA VAL A 690 -15.13 46.43 39.07
C VAL A 690 -14.98 46.66 37.56
N SER A 691 -13.98 47.44 37.14
CA SER A 691 -13.78 47.85 35.74
C SER A 691 -12.46 47.30 35.14
N PRO A 692 -12.35 45.99 34.92
CA PRO A 692 -11.17 45.35 34.34
C PRO A 692 -11.09 45.59 32.82
N ARG A 693 -9.89 45.89 32.30
CA ARG A 693 -9.67 46.26 30.89
C ARG A 693 -8.66 45.36 30.17
N SER A 694 -8.71 45.37 28.84
CA SER A 694 -7.61 44.84 28.01
C SER A 694 -6.39 45.78 28.06
N CYS A 695 -5.20 45.19 27.95
CA CYS A 695 -3.90 45.82 28.16
C CYS A 695 -2.80 44.93 27.53
N LYS A 696 -1.56 45.42 27.40
CA LYS A 696 -0.43 44.63 26.87
C LYS A 696 0.15 43.68 27.92
N GLU A 697 -0.08 43.99 29.19
CA GLU A 697 0.45 43.32 30.37
C GLU A 697 -0.39 42.08 30.76
N ALA A 698 -1.63 41.95 30.29
CA ALA A 698 -2.44 40.76 30.49
C ALA A 698 -1.98 39.60 29.59
N GLY A 699 -2.10 38.37 30.10
CA GLY A 699 -1.89 37.17 29.29
C GLY A 699 -3.09 36.90 28.36
N PHE A 700 -2.83 36.60 27.10
CA PHE A 700 -3.85 36.15 26.14
C PHE A 700 -4.22 34.69 26.40
N SER A 701 -5.46 34.36 26.02
CA SER A 701 -6.01 33.01 26.14
C SER A 701 -5.46 32.04 25.11
N TYR A 702 -5.58 30.73 25.35
CA TYR A 702 -5.15 29.69 24.40
C TYR A 702 -5.76 29.91 23.00
N LEU A 703 -7.07 30.19 22.90
CA LEU A 703 -7.74 30.44 21.62
C LEU A 703 -7.21 31.70 20.90
N ASN A 704 -6.69 32.68 21.65
CA ASN A 704 -6.00 33.87 21.13
C ASN A 704 -4.46 33.67 21.03
N GLY A 705 -4.00 32.42 20.98
CA GLY A 705 -2.59 32.04 20.78
C GLY A 705 -1.73 31.97 22.05
N GLY A 706 -2.29 32.24 23.23
CA GLY A 706 -1.65 32.05 24.52
C GLY A 706 -0.39 32.91 24.77
N VAL A 707 -0.24 34.04 24.07
CA VAL A 707 0.88 34.96 24.27
C VAL A 707 0.81 35.54 25.68
N GLY A 708 1.94 35.53 26.40
CA GLY A 708 2.03 36.12 27.73
C GLY A 708 2.01 37.66 27.69
N GLY A 709 1.73 38.27 28.84
CA GLY A 709 1.77 39.72 29.01
C GLY A 709 3.17 40.29 28.81
N LYS A 710 3.25 41.50 28.26
CA LYS A 710 4.48 42.28 28.08
C LYS A 710 4.52 43.47 29.05
N GLY A 711 5.46 43.44 29.98
CA GLY A 711 5.67 44.44 31.04
C GLY A 711 7.07 44.35 31.61
N ASP A 712 7.30 44.86 32.83
CA ASP A 712 8.64 44.96 33.42
C ASP A 712 9.24 43.57 33.69
N GLY A 713 8.40 42.64 34.17
CA GLY A 713 8.68 41.21 34.18
C GLY A 713 7.64 40.51 33.30
N ASN A 714 8.03 40.13 32.07
CA ASN A 714 7.10 39.50 31.11
C ASN A 714 6.46 38.23 31.69
N GLY A 715 5.16 38.06 31.44
CA GLY A 715 4.44 36.83 31.73
C GLY A 715 4.84 35.73 30.77
N GLY A 716 4.83 34.48 31.23
CA GLY A 716 5.20 33.33 30.42
C GLY A 716 4.22 33.07 29.27
N PHE A 717 4.75 32.64 28.11
CA PHE A 717 3.94 32.01 27.05
C PHE A 717 3.08 30.88 27.65
N GLY A 718 1.83 30.76 27.22
CA GLY A 718 0.77 30.05 27.96
C GLY A 718 -0.15 31.00 28.74
N GLY A 719 -0.17 32.29 28.39
CA GLY A 719 -1.07 33.28 28.98
C GLY A 719 -0.71 33.72 30.40
N GLY A 720 0.55 33.65 30.83
CA GLY A 720 0.97 34.34 32.05
C GLY A 720 0.85 35.86 31.89
N GLY A 721 0.35 36.56 32.90
CA GLY A 721 0.35 38.02 32.97
C GLY A 721 1.72 38.59 33.37
N ALA A 722 2.01 39.82 32.96
CA ALA A 722 3.24 40.51 33.31
C ALA A 722 3.18 41.16 34.70
N ALA A 723 4.35 41.29 35.33
CA ALA A 723 4.57 42.19 36.44
C ALA A 723 4.69 43.65 35.97
N TYR A 724 4.39 44.55 36.90
CA TYR A 724 4.60 45.98 36.79
C TYR A 724 5.11 46.52 38.13
N ASN A 725 6.16 47.33 38.15
CA ASN A 725 6.83 47.81 39.36
C ASN A 725 7.10 46.66 40.37
N ALA A 726 6.42 46.70 41.54
CA ALA A 726 6.54 45.74 42.63
C ALA A 726 5.38 44.71 42.70
N PHE A 727 4.54 44.66 41.66
CA PHE A 727 3.35 43.80 41.60
C PHE A 727 3.57 42.63 40.62
N GLY A 728 3.41 41.40 41.11
CA GLY A 728 3.57 40.19 40.30
C GLY A 728 2.39 39.96 39.33
N GLY A 729 2.66 39.27 38.22
CA GLY A 729 1.63 38.93 37.24
C GLY A 729 0.84 37.65 37.57
N GLY A 730 -0.41 37.55 37.15
CA GLY A 730 -1.24 36.34 37.35
C GLY A 730 -0.84 35.18 36.43
N GLY A 731 -0.91 33.93 36.91
CA GLY A 731 -0.58 32.73 36.13
C GLY A 731 -1.64 32.38 35.08
N GLY A 732 -1.24 31.90 33.90
CA GLY A 732 -2.16 31.40 32.87
C GLY A 732 -2.74 30.02 33.21
N GLY A 733 -3.80 29.57 32.55
CA GLY A 733 -4.35 28.23 32.80
C GLY A 733 -5.65 27.94 32.06
N TYR A 734 -6.38 26.90 32.49
CA TYR A 734 -7.76 26.69 32.02
C TYR A 734 -8.60 27.93 32.31
N SER A 735 -8.52 28.46 33.52
CA SER A 735 -8.92 29.84 33.82
C SER A 735 -7.71 30.59 34.40
N GLY A 736 -7.48 31.83 34.00
CA GLY A 736 -6.28 32.57 34.44
C GLY A 736 -6.37 33.03 35.89
N GLY A 737 -5.24 33.05 36.61
CA GLY A 737 -5.12 33.68 37.92
C GLY A 737 -5.13 35.21 37.81
N GLY A 738 -5.69 35.90 38.80
CA GLY A 738 -5.71 37.35 38.85
C GLY A 738 -4.54 37.93 39.65
N VAL A 739 -4.67 39.19 40.08
CA VAL A 739 -3.71 39.86 40.98
C VAL A 739 -4.48 40.71 41.98
N PHE A 740 -4.03 40.70 43.23
CA PHE A 740 -4.38 41.71 44.22
C PHE A 740 -3.12 42.52 44.56
N ALA A 741 -3.20 43.83 44.42
CA ALA A 741 -2.11 44.75 44.73
C ALA A 741 -2.56 45.80 45.76
N THR A 742 -1.66 46.16 46.65
CA THR A 742 -1.80 47.26 47.58
C THR A 742 -0.49 48.05 47.64
N SER A 743 -0.57 49.29 48.07
CA SER A 743 0.60 50.13 48.40
C SER A 743 1.68 49.41 49.22
N PHE A 744 1.28 48.46 50.07
CA PHE A 744 2.15 47.63 50.92
C PHE A 744 2.52 46.25 50.32
N GLY A 745 2.24 45.98 49.05
CA GLY A 745 2.68 44.77 48.34
C GLY A 745 1.60 44.06 47.53
N SER A 746 1.94 42.91 46.96
CA SER A 746 1.04 42.14 46.08
C SER A 746 0.86 40.69 46.48
N ARG A 747 -0.25 40.10 46.01
CA ARG A 747 -0.48 38.66 45.93
C ARG A 747 -0.98 38.33 44.53
N SER A 748 -0.26 37.48 43.81
CA SER A 748 -0.58 37.10 42.43
C SER A 748 -1.18 35.69 42.39
N GLY A 749 -2.30 35.52 41.69
CA GLY A 749 -3.01 34.25 41.58
C GLY A 749 -2.37 33.28 40.60
N GLY A 750 -2.32 31.99 40.94
CA GLY A 750 -2.10 30.90 39.99
C GLY A 750 -3.37 30.54 39.23
N GLY A 751 -3.22 30.07 37.99
CA GLY A 751 -4.31 29.66 37.10
C GLY A 751 -4.94 28.31 37.47
N GLY A 752 -6.18 28.09 37.05
CA GLY A 752 -6.90 26.83 37.20
C GLY A 752 -6.49 25.76 36.18
N SER A 753 -6.85 24.51 36.49
CA SER A 753 -6.53 23.33 35.68
C SER A 753 -7.78 22.57 35.22
N PHE A 754 -7.63 21.73 34.19
CA PHE A 754 -8.70 20.93 33.61
C PHE A 754 -8.16 19.56 33.16
N GLY A 755 -8.92 18.49 33.43
CA GLY A 755 -8.66 17.15 32.89
C GLY A 755 -9.98 16.46 32.57
N ASN A 756 -10.12 15.94 31.35
CA ASN A 756 -11.36 15.32 30.90
C ASN A 756 -11.54 13.92 31.50
N GLY A 757 -12.17 13.83 32.67
CA GLY A 757 -12.51 12.57 33.35
C GLY A 757 -11.33 11.81 33.98
N ALA A 758 -10.09 12.27 33.79
CA ALA A 758 -8.93 11.71 34.47
C ALA A 758 -8.96 12.06 35.98
N PRO A 759 -8.75 11.10 36.90
CA PRO A 759 -8.67 11.39 38.32
C PRO A 759 -7.41 12.20 38.61
N LEU A 760 -7.59 13.50 38.87
CA LEU A 760 -6.55 14.41 39.32
C LEU A 760 -5.95 13.87 40.63
N SER A 761 -4.76 13.27 40.54
CA SER A 761 -4.17 12.40 41.58
C SER A 761 -4.23 13.02 42.98
N SER A 762 -4.54 12.18 43.98
CA SER A 762 -4.70 12.57 45.38
C SER A 762 -3.39 12.62 46.17
N SER A 763 -2.29 12.06 45.65
CA SER A 763 -0.94 12.42 46.07
C SER A 763 -0.69 13.90 45.77
N GLY A 764 -0.22 14.65 46.76
CA GLY A 764 -0.17 16.13 46.76
C GLY A 764 0.44 16.76 45.50
N VAL A 765 0.02 18.00 45.22
CA VAL A 765 0.35 18.73 43.97
C VAL A 765 1.86 18.70 43.74
N SER A 766 2.28 17.98 42.70
CA SER A 766 3.68 17.97 42.26
C SER A 766 3.95 19.29 41.56
N HIS A 767 4.56 20.22 42.30
CA HIS A 767 4.80 21.59 41.87
C HIS A 767 5.95 21.67 40.85
N SER A 768 5.70 22.16 39.64
CA SER A 768 6.76 22.38 38.65
C SER A 768 7.51 23.67 38.95
N SER A 769 8.70 23.55 39.55
CA SER A 769 9.60 24.67 39.87
C SER A 769 10.45 25.11 38.65
N GLY A 770 9.79 25.32 37.51
CA GLY A 770 10.45 25.64 36.24
C GLY A 770 9.45 26.04 35.17
N ASP A 771 9.79 25.77 33.92
CA ASP A 771 8.88 25.84 32.78
C ASP A 771 7.87 24.67 32.79
N GLY A 772 6.91 24.71 31.87
CA GLY A 772 5.95 23.62 31.66
C GLY A 772 6.52 22.48 30.81
N TYR A 773 5.80 21.36 30.80
CA TYR A 773 6.05 20.23 29.90
C TYR A 773 4.76 19.44 29.64
N VAL A 774 4.76 18.65 28.57
CA VAL A 774 3.77 17.57 28.36
C VAL A 774 4.53 16.26 28.15
N LEU A 775 4.10 15.21 28.82
CA LEU A 775 4.72 13.89 28.76
C LEU A 775 3.65 12.84 28.46
N PHE A 776 3.73 12.20 27.30
CA PHE A 776 3.00 10.97 27.04
C PHE A 776 3.95 9.77 27.19
N ARG A 777 3.65 8.87 28.12
CA ARG A 777 4.36 7.60 28.34
C ARG A 777 3.48 6.44 27.90
N TYR A 778 3.94 5.74 26.87
CA TYR A 778 3.49 4.40 26.51
C TYR A 778 4.30 3.35 27.31
N PRO A 779 3.65 2.35 27.93
CA PRO A 779 4.31 1.31 28.74
C PRO A 779 5.00 0.21 27.91
#